data_AF-A0A966EJD4-F1
#
_entry.id   AF-A0A966EJD4-F1
#
_cell.length_a   1.000
_cell.length_b   1.000
_cell.length_c   1.000
_cell.angle_alpha   90.00
_cell.angle_beta   90.00
_cell.angle_gamma   90.00
#
_symmetry.space_group_name_H-M   'P 1'
#
loop_
_entity.id
_entity.type
_entity.pdbx_description
1 polymer ?
#
loop_
_entity_poly.entity_id
_entity_poly.type
_entity_poly.pdbx_seq_one_letter_code
_entity_poly.pdbx_strand_id
1 'polypeptide(L)'
;MKRLTLTLLCLVGTFSYGQVAPPLSSPLSPPPPEQQEAPAGHFKSQRIALEARCSGGQTSQPDQAQRPLAGSSAKDLQSAFLDGVAATGGGSTAGPTSGPVGPCTSAEFAAATGAAFVELVATSADDCLEQLWNFDGDVETAISPANILLIAAAIDLEALDLLVNVDRLRRMTYFYQIAFFHEFYQSSVNYDDPTIEAAQLAMVTVGQQPELIVVDPPVDLLSQWLVSIDSTNASIQLLGQLEAVLQRYNSDSAHESVYQERLMAYRCLFTLARQIGNENNINGSHSPWYSAVPASLVSEIATIALDATYTEDSEYVVLNALWVLNRLGFLEPVTRDLAHDILTQAYNLHIPYSGPWLQAVTDLDFQFGGQLFGGGALDLDQIRIQVMALALPNEFSFDQGRLKFVTAIDLEETEDLYAAMQEVEAQFFRKSGHLEPVVGDANEALTLVIYGSPQDYQTYQPFLYGLSTNNGGIFIESWGTLFTYDRTPAQSIYTLEELLRHEYTHYLDSRFLITGSFGQSGTLYEGDRMVWYNEGLAEYMVGATRLNGVLPRGVLLDRISSDSSRLTVADITSATYGSFNFYRYAGVYFEFLEEQHPDLLLALFEAVRGDDVVVLDGLYASMASDSQLQLGYDAFIDAQILAYQQGTELFAEEVATTATPQILVDNNANQVLATLPSILPGGGQFRVWPHRFQYSYSQTTPLSGQPIEVYRQNTDQELDGLLTTLTPLQDNMTSAVSWFGETTISGDLATSTVIFEGPYEATAADVVAPAAPTGVSAQSGSGTVSLTWNPSPEVDWSAYHVYRSEIAGGPYERLTLMTLWENEFIDTDAGMGQLYYVITAIDASGNESTESTEVVVESTIDILVINGHYDSAGPGYYTSYLNSLDTLGLGYQAWDPFIDGPVTTELLALYSEGMVMWPIGYFSTNFPDQLGAARQALLMEYLQSGGNLVLSGAFATAYLDDTPLFTNYLFLQHEQWSMDLPGLIGEAGDPVGDSLSLQLSNGVYQSELTAFPPAQKAIAYDPVSGSGTLQGGGAAVVTVDLDHKAAVLSFPLSGLIAADRIELLGRLVEWMLPPSSCADPFVRGDTNGSGSIDIADAVFLLDYLFAGGVSPSPEASGDANNDAGLDISDAIFLLTFLFDSGASPAAPYPDAGCP
;
A
#
# COMPACT_ATOMS: atom_id res chain seq x y z
N MET A 1 16.76 -49.27 4.03
CA MET A 1 17.09 -50.59 4.65
C MET A 1 18.35 -50.46 5.49
N LYS A 2 18.43 -51.09 6.68
CA LYS A 2 19.61 -51.15 7.60
C LYS A 2 20.00 -49.77 8.19
N ARG A 3 20.19 -49.56 9.50
CA ARG A 3 21.13 -50.16 10.49
C ARG A 3 22.60 -49.82 10.14
N LEU A 4 23.48 -49.35 11.06
CA LEU A 4 23.56 -49.67 12.50
C LEU A 4 24.51 -48.74 13.32
N THR A 5 24.21 -48.54 14.63
CA THR A 5 25.12 -48.43 15.83
C THR A 5 26.13 -47.28 16.10
N LEU A 6 25.98 -46.70 17.31
CA LEU A 6 26.95 -46.56 18.44
C LEU A 6 28.32 -45.86 18.23
N THR A 7 28.89 -45.16 19.23
CA THR A 7 29.17 -45.70 20.59
C THR A 7 29.23 -44.62 21.70
N LEU A 8 28.74 -45.00 22.89
CA LEU A 8 28.75 -44.24 24.14
C LEU A 8 30.02 -44.53 24.98
N LEU A 9 30.51 -43.57 25.79
CA LEU A 9 31.28 -43.91 26.99
C LEU A 9 31.05 -42.92 28.15
N CYS A 10 30.73 -43.45 29.33
CA CYS A 10 30.55 -42.69 30.58
C CYS A 10 31.82 -42.80 31.47
N LEU A 11 31.84 -42.10 32.63
CA LEU A 11 31.79 -42.75 33.96
C LEU A 11 31.74 -41.76 35.16
N VAL A 12 30.70 -41.90 36.01
CA VAL A 12 30.71 -41.96 37.51
C VAL A 12 31.36 -40.83 38.36
N GLY A 13 30.78 -40.34 39.48
CA GLY A 13 29.46 -40.57 40.11
C GLY A 13 29.41 -40.50 41.67
N THR A 14 28.19 -40.63 42.24
CA THR A 14 27.80 -40.97 43.65
C THR A 14 27.73 -39.93 44.81
N PHE A 15 26.50 -39.50 45.18
CA PHE A 15 25.72 -39.72 46.45
C PHE A 15 26.42 -39.94 47.84
N SER A 16 25.86 -39.63 49.04
CA SER A 16 24.52 -39.14 49.52
C SER A 16 24.45 -38.79 51.05
N TYR A 17 23.28 -38.29 51.53
CA TYR A 17 22.76 -38.11 52.93
C TYR A 17 23.24 -36.89 53.78
N GLY A 18 22.39 -36.22 54.61
CA GLY A 18 20.91 -36.25 54.76
C GLY A 18 20.33 -35.65 56.08
N GLN A 19 18.98 -35.47 56.14
CA GLN A 19 18.10 -35.00 57.27
C GLN A 19 18.11 -33.47 57.59
N VAL A 20 17.11 -32.79 58.21
CA VAL A 20 15.86 -33.11 58.98
C VAL A 20 14.72 -32.07 58.64
N ALA A 21 13.43 -32.38 58.91
CA ALA A 21 12.24 -31.49 58.83
C ALA A 21 11.21 -31.90 59.95
N PRO A 22 9.93 -31.41 60.07
CA PRO A 22 9.15 -30.33 59.40
C PRO A 22 8.71 -29.25 60.46
N PRO A 23 7.45 -28.87 60.86
CA PRO A 23 6.08 -28.94 60.28
C PRO A 23 5.04 -27.75 60.53
N LEU A 24 4.12 -27.52 59.57
CA LEU A 24 2.67 -27.15 59.72
C LEU A 24 2.25 -25.80 60.41
N SER A 25 1.12 -25.11 60.13
CA SER A 25 -0.21 -25.50 59.56
C SER A 25 -1.07 -24.32 59.04
N SER A 26 -1.92 -24.57 58.01
CA SER A 26 -3.32 -24.12 57.77
C SER A 26 -3.82 -22.65 57.95
N PRO A 27 -4.62 -22.13 56.99
CA PRO A 27 -5.63 -21.08 57.20
C PRO A 27 -7.10 -21.57 57.07
N LEU A 28 -8.06 -20.74 57.51
CA LEU A 28 -9.52 -20.87 57.32
C LEU A 28 -10.16 -19.48 57.16
N SER A 29 -11.28 -19.38 56.42
CA SER A 29 -11.89 -18.13 55.92
C SER A 29 -12.71 -17.32 56.94
N PRO A 30 -12.92 -16.01 56.64
CA PRO A 30 -14.26 -15.39 56.68
C PRO A 30 -14.59 -14.59 55.38
N PRO A 31 -15.84 -14.07 55.20
CA PRO A 31 -16.37 -13.72 53.86
C PRO A 31 -16.75 -12.20 53.71
N PRO A 32 -17.68 -11.76 52.81
CA PRO A 32 -17.50 -10.60 51.91
C PRO A 32 -18.04 -9.26 52.49
N PRO A 33 -17.82 -8.12 51.80
CA PRO A 33 -18.75 -7.64 50.75
C PRO A 33 -17.99 -7.14 49.48
N GLU A 34 -18.53 -6.47 48.44
CA GLU A 34 -19.88 -5.96 48.09
C GLU A 34 -20.07 -6.08 46.54
N GLN A 35 -20.56 -5.04 45.82
CA GLN A 35 -20.52 -4.89 44.34
C GLN A 35 -20.20 -3.43 43.95
N GLN A 36 -19.44 -3.22 42.87
CA GLN A 36 -19.46 -1.98 42.08
C GLN A 36 -19.04 -2.27 40.63
N GLU A 37 -19.57 -1.51 39.67
CA GLU A 37 -19.46 -1.79 38.24
C GLU A 37 -18.14 -1.26 37.65
N ALA A 38 -17.55 -2.02 36.72
CA ALA A 38 -16.41 -1.58 35.91
C ALA A 38 -16.89 -1.18 34.50
N PRO A 39 -16.38 -0.09 33.90
CA PRO A 39 -16.74 0.31 32.55
C PRO A 39 -16.16 -0.67 31.50
N ALA A 40 -16.88 -0.88 30.40
CA ALA A 40 -16.42 -1.72 29.30
C ALA A 40 -15.55 -0.91 28.33
N GLY A 41 -14.24 -1.17 28.32
CA GLY A 41 -13.32 -0.72 27.28
C GLY A 41 -13.20 -1.77 26.18
N HIS A 42 -13.83 -1.55 25.03
CA HIS A 42 -13.61 -2.35 23.82
C HIS A 42 -12.61 -1.62 22.93
N PHE A 43 -11.39 -2.13 22.81
CA PHE A 43 -10.49 -1.78 21.71
C PHE A 43 -10.69 -2.77 20.56
N LYS A 44 -10.95 -2.23 19.37
CA LYS A 44 -10.88 -2.96 18.10
C LYS A 44 -9.52 -2.66 17.47
N SER A 45 -8.85 -3.67 16.92
CA SER A 45 -7.73 -3.44 16.02
C SER A 45 -8.23 -2.82 14.72
N GLN A 46 -7.74 -1.64 14.39
CA GLN A 46 -7.82 -1.12 13.02
C GLN A 46 -6.74 -1.83 12.21
N ARG A 47 -7.14 -2.66 11.23
CA ARG A 47 -6.31 -2.93 10.06
C ARG A 47 -6.79 -1.99 8.95
N ILE A 48 -5.87 -1.34 8.25
CA ILE A 48 -6.20 -0.69 6.98
C ILE A 48 -6.57 -1.81 6.01
N ALA A 49 -7.84 -1.88 5.62
CA ALA A 49 -8.27 -2.71 4.51
C ALA A 49 -8.07 -1.93 3.21
N LEU A 50 -7.49 -2.55 2.18
CA LEU A 50 -7.69 -2.10 0.80
C LEU A 50 -9.16 -2.38 0.43
N GLU A 51 -10.05 -1.45 0.78
CA GLU A 51 -11.45 -1.53 0.42
C GLU A 51 -11.63 -1.24 -1.08
N ALA A 52 -11.95 -2.29 -1.84
CA ALA A 52 -12.54 -2.10 -3.17
C ALA A 52 -13.84 -1.28 -3.01
N ARG A 53 -13.91 -0.12 -3.68
CA ARG A 53 -14.95 0.92 -3.48
C ARG A 53 -16.39 0.41 -3.74
N CYS A 54 -17.04 -0.15 -2.72
CA CYS A 54 -18.48 -0.43 -2.71
C CYS A 54 -19.20 0.56 -1.78
N SER A 55 -19.61 1.70 -2.33
CA SER A 55 -20.31 2.74 -1.56
C SER A 55 -21.75 2.35 -1.21
N GLY A 56 -22.13 2.51 0.06
CA GLY A 56 -23.36 1.93 0.62
C GLY A 56 -24.66 2.74 0.45
N GLY A 57 -25.79 2.04 0.50
CA GLY A 57 -27.14 2.60 0.65
C GLY A 57 -27.67 2.48 2.08
N GLN A 58 -28.43 3.47 2.57
CA GLN A 58 -28.71 3.62 4.01
C GLN A 58 -29.88 2.77 4.55
N THR A 59 -29.74 2.44 5.84
CA THR A 59 -30.71 1.74 6.71
C THR A 59 -32.04 2.48 6.92
N SER A 60 -33.08 1.75 7.35
CA SER A 60 -34.12 2.32 8.22
C SER A 60 -34.43 1.37 9.40
N GLN A 61 -34.50 1.91 10.62
CA GLN A 61 -34.64 1.12 11.86
C GLN A 61 -36.13 0.85 12.25
N PRO A 62 -36.39 -0.16 13.12
CA PRO A 62 -37.71 -0.76 13.26
C PRO A 62 -38.56 -0.23 14.43
N ASP A 63 -39.89 -0.24 14.28
CA ASP A 63 -40.85 -0.50 15.38
C ASP A 63 -42.25 -0.93 14.87
N GLN A 64 -43.11 -1.43 15.78
CA GLN A 64 -44.58 -1.58 15.67
C GLN A 64 -45.17 -2.82 14.94
N ALA A 65 -45.05 -3.97 15.61
CA ALA A 65 -46.18 -4.82 16.03
C ALA A 65 -47.27 -5.31 15.01
N GLN A 66 -47.27 -6.65 14.80
CA GLN A 66 -48.44 -7.54 14.66
C GLN A 66 -49.68 -7.05 13.86
N ARG A 67 -49.82 -7.53 12.61
CA ARG A 67 -51.13 -7.72 11.95
C ARG A 67 -51.12 -8.89 10.95
N PRO A 68 -52.28 -9.47 10.59
CA PRO A 68 -52.36 -10.78 9.94
C PRO A 68 -52.35 -10.73 8.41
N LEU A 69 -51.92 -11.86 7.84
CA LEU A 69 -51.88 -12.19 6.40
C LEU A 69 -53.08 -11.71 5.57
N ALA A 70 -52.79 -10.96 4.51
CA ALA A 70 -53.60 -10.81 3.31
C ALA A 70 -52.68 -10.41 2.13
N GLY A 71 -52.80 -10.97 0.91
CA GLY A 71 -53.80 -11.96 0.50
C GLY A 71 -53.75 -12.35 -0.97
N SER A 72 -52.60 -12.85 -1.44
CA SER A 72 -52.42 -13.50 -2.76
C SER A 72 -51.56 -14.75 -2.55
N SER A 73 -51.93 -15.90 -3.12
CA SER A 73 -51.30 -17.18 -2.79
C SER A 73 -50.47 -17.73 -3.94
N ALA A 74 -49.38 -18.45 -3.65
CA ALA A 74 -48.54 -19.08 -4.68
C ALA A 74 -49.32 -20.00 -5.64
N LYS A 75 -50.49 -20.50 -5.21
CA LYS A 75 -51.43 -21.27 -6.05
C LYS A 75 -51.94 -20.50 -7.26
N ASP A 76 -52.02 -19.17 -7.17
CA ASP A 76 -52.55 -18.33 -8.24
C ASP A 76 -51.55 -18.29 -9.42
N LEU A 77 -50.24 -18.19 -9.15
CA LEU A 77 -49.17 -18.37 -10.16
C LEU A 77 -49.06 -19.82 -10.64
N GLN A 78 -49.13 -20.78 -9.73
CA GLN A 78 -49.14 -22.22 -10.05
C GLN A 78 -50.31 -22.59 -11.00
N SER A 79 -51.45 -21.89 -10.90
CA SER A 79 -52.57 -22.07 -11.83
C SER A 79 -52.28 -21.57 -13.25
N ALA A 80 -51.58 -20.44 -13.38
CA ALA A 80 -51.21 -19.87 -14.69
C ALA A 80 -50.21 -20.77 -15.44
N PHE A 81 -49.29 -21.42 -14.73
CA PHE A 81 -48.40 -22.44 -15.30
C PHE A 81 -49.18 -23.66 -15.81
N LEU A 82 -50.10 -24.20 -15.01
CA LEU A 82 -50.91 -25.37 -15.37
C LEU A 82 -51.85 -25.12 -16.56
N ASP A 83 -52.46 -23.93 -16.66
CA ASP A 83 -53.30 -23.56 -17.81
C ASP A 83 -52.47 -23.39 -19.11
N GLY A 84 -51.18 -23.06 -19.02
CA GLY A 84 -50.26 -23.06 -20.16
C GLY A 84 -49.89 -24.48 -20.63
N VAL A 85 -49.60 -25.39 -19.70
CA VAL A 85 -49.20 -26.79 -20.00
C VAL A 85 -50.35 -27.63 -20.56
N ALA A 86 -51.62 -27.25 -20.34
CA ALA A 86 -52.79 -27.99 -20.78
C ALA A 86 -52.98 -28.11 -22.31
N ALA A 87 -52.15 -27.46 -23.14
CA ALA A 87 -52.32 -27.36 -24.59
C ALA A 87 -51.82 -28.55 -25.43
N THR A 88 -50.96 -29.43 -24.91
CA THR A 88 -50.16 -30.40 -25.71
C THR A 88 -50.30 -31.87 -25.28
N GLY A 89 -51.51 -32.29 -24.91
CA GLY A 89 -51.78 -33.65 -24.43
C GLY A 89 -51.70 -34.78 -25.48
N GLY A 90 -50.54 -35.44 -25.59
CA GLY A 90 -50.45 -36.89 -25.85
C GLY A 90 -50.00 -37.37 -27.25
N GLY A 91 -48.81 -37.96 -27.31
CA GLY A 91 -48.31 -38.73 -28.47
C GLY A 91 -46.94 -39.37 -28.16
N SER A 92 -46.70 -40.60 -28.61
CA SER A 92 -45.44 -41.31 -28.35
C SER A 92 -44.44 -41.22 -29.50
N THR A 93 -43.17 -41.51 -29.20
CA THR A 93 -42.12 -41.97 -30.14
C THR A 93 -41.70 -41.02 -31.28
N ALA A 94 -40.99 -39.94 -30.94
CA ALA A 94 -39.80 -39.45 -31.65
C ALA A 94 -39.08 -38.40 -30.79
N GLY A 95 -37.75 -38.47 -30.67
CA GLY A 95 -36.95 -37.43 -29.99
C GLY A 95 -36.56 -36.30 -30.95
N PRO A 96 -36.64 -35.02 -30.55
CA PRO A 96 -36.16 -33.90 -31.36
C PRO A 96 -34.65 -33.70 -31.18
N THR A 97 -33.83 -34.35 -32.01
CA THR A 97 -32.37 -34.15 -32.03
C THR A 97 -31.99 -32.86 -32.77
N SER A 98 -32.28 -31.70 -32.18
CA SER A 98 -31.68 -30.39 -32.49
C SER A 98 -32.26 -29.30 -31.58
N GLY A 99 -31.43 -28.73 -30.69
CA GLY A 99 -31.67 -27.39 -30.17
C GLY A 99 -31.43 -26.33 -31.27
N PRO A 100 -31.69 -25.03 -31.00
CA PRO A 100 -31.36 -23.97 -31.95
C PRO A 100 -29.85 -23.94 -32.23
N VAL A 101 -29.47 -24.04 -33.51
CA VAL A 101 -28.08 -23.86 -33.95
C VAL A 101 -27.95 -22.46 -34.53
N GLY A 102 -27.65 -21.51 -33.64
CA GLY A 102 -27.46 -20.09 -33.94
C GLY A 102 -26.74 -19.39 -32.77
N PRO A 103 -26.18 -18.19 -32.97
CA PRO A 103 -25.51 -17.44 -31.92
C PRO A 103 -26.55 -16.90 -30.92
N CYS A 104 -26.47 -17.39 -29.69
CA CYS A 104 -27.27 -16.92 -28.57
C CYS A 104 -26.80 -15.53 -28.11
N THR A 105 -27.73 -14.68 -27.64
CA THR A 105 -27.43 -13.29 -27.21
C THR A 105 -28.33 -12.86 -26.05
N SER A 106 -27.91 -11.85 -25.27
CA SER A 106 -28.71 -11.21 -24.21
C SER A 106 -30.11 -10.83 -24.70
N ALA A 107 -30.21 -10.22 -25.89
CA ALA A 107 -31.45 -9.86 -26.58
C ALA A 107 -32.44 -11.02 -26.77
N GLU A 108 -32.00 -12.27 -26.92
CA GLU A 108 -32.90 -13.42 -27.04
C GLU A 108 -33.54 -13.80 -25.69
N PHE A 109 -32.81 -13.66 -24.59
CA PHE A 109 -33.37 -13.82 -23.25
C PHE A 109 -34.32 -12.67 -22.90
N ALA A 110 -33.97 -11.42 -23.23
CA ALA A 110 -34.83 -10.25 -23.03
C ALA A 110 -36.16 -10.33 -23.81
N ALA A 111 -36.13 -10.93 -25.01
CA ALA A 111 -37.32 -11.13 -25.84
C ALA A 111 -38.20 -12.32 -25.40
N ALA A 112 -37.67 -13.26 -24.62
CA ALA A 112 -38.40 -14.42 -24.13
C ALA A 112 -39.24 -14.08 -22.90
N THR A 113 -40.46 -14.64 -22.79
CA THR A 113 -41.40 -14.33 -21.70
C THR A 113 -42.16 -15.56 -21.20
N GLY A 114 -42.48 -15.59 -19.91
CA GLY A 114 -43.26 -16.68 -19.29
C GLY A 114 -42.58 -18.05 -19.45
N ALA A 115 -43.36 -19.07 -19.79
CA ALA A 115 -42.84 -20.42 -20.01
C ALA A 115 -41.78 -20.53 -21.13
N ALA A 116 -41.75 -19.58 -22.09
CA ALA A 116 -40.71 -19.57 -23.12
C ALA A 116 -39.36 -19.06 -22.59
N PHE A 117 -39.37 -18.17 -21.59
CA PHE A 117 -38.15 -17.75 -20.89
C PHE A 117 -37.58 -18.91 -20.05
N VAL A 118 -38.44 -19.57 -19.27
CA VAL A 118 -38.07 -20.76 -18.48
C VAL A 118 -37.46 -21.86 -19.35
N GLU A 119 -38.09 -22.20 -20.48
CA GLU A 119 -37.60 -23.25 -21.37
C GLU A 119 -36.27 -22.86 -22.05
N LEU A 120 -36.07 -21.58 -22.36
CA LEU A 120 -34.80 -21.08 -22.90
C LEU A 120 -33.68 -21.28 -21.86
N VAL A 121 -33.83 -20.73 -20.65
CA VAL A 121 -32.84 -20.90 -19.56
C VAL A 121 -32.58 -22.38 -19.27
N ALA A 122 -33.62 -23.22 -19.17
CA ALA A 122 -33.49 -24.64 -18.85
C ALA A 122 -32.83 -25.51 -19.95
N THR A 123 -32.73 -25.01 -21.20
CA THR A 123 -32.22 -25.81 -22.34
C THR A 123 -31.03 -25.21 -23.09
N SER A 124 -30.68 -23.95 -22.85
CA SER A 124 -29.50 -23.28 -23.41
C SER A 124 -28.17 -24.01 -23.11
N ALA A 125 -27.20 -23.88 -24.02
CA ALA A 125 -25.81 -24.27 -23.72
C ALA A 125 -25.21 -23.35 -22.65
N ASP A 126 -24.12 -23.79 -22.01
CA ASP A 126 -23.48 -23.00 -20.95
C ASP A 126 -22.87 -21.71 -21.54
N ASP A 127 -22.21 -21.79 -22.71
CA ASP A 127 -21.72 -20.68 -23.55
C ASP A 127 -22.78 -19.60 -23.86
N CYS A 128 -24.07 -20.00 -23.85
CA CYS A 128 -25.22 -19.15 -24.15
C CYS A 128 -25.74 -18.44 -22.89
N LEU A 129 -25.70 -19.10 -21.73
CA LEU A 129 -25.92 -18.45 -20.44
C LEU A 129 -24.76 -17.52 -20.07
N GLU A 130 -23.53 -17.85 -20.48
CA GLU A 130 -22.34 -17.01 -20.27
C GLU A 130 -22.45 -15.62 -20.91
N GLN A 131 -23.24 -15.45 -21.97
CA GLN A 131 -23.51 -14.14 -22.57
C GLN A 131 -24.15 -13.16 -21.57
N LEU A 132 -24.81 -13.66 -20.52
CA LEU A 132 -25.45 -12.87 -19.48
C LEU A 132 -24.47 -12.34 -18.42
N TRP A 133 -23.19 -12.72 -18.42
CA TRP A 133 -22.17 -12.11 -17.53
C TRP A 133 -21.81 -10.68 -17.93
N ASN A 134 -21.93 -10.32 -19.21
CA ASN A 134 -21.68 -8.97 -19.70
C ASN A 134 -22.94 -8.11 -19.52
N PHE A 135 -22.94 -7.20 -18.55
CA PHE A 135 -24.15 -6.43 -18.20
C PHE A 135 -24.55 -5.44 -19.31
N ASP A 136 -25.77 -5.60 -19.82
CA ASP A 136 -26.44 -4.68 -20.74
C ASP A 136 -27.95 -4.57 -20.39
N GLY A 137 -28.69 -3.69 -21.08
CA GLY A 137 -30.14 -3.50 -20.83
C GLY A 137 -31.03 -4.70 -21.22
N ASP A 138 -30.54 -5.61 -22.05
CA ASP A 138 -31.21 -6.87 -22.36
C ASP A 138 -30.94 -7.91 -21.25
N VAL A 139 -29.74 -7.93 -20.64
CA VAL A 139 -29.44 -8.70 -19.41
C VAL A 139 -30.28 -8.20 -18.24
N GLU A 140 -30.35 -6.89 -18.00
CA GLU A 140 -31.22 -6.26 -17.00
C GLU A 140 -32.69 -6.70 -17.17
N THR A 141 -33.17 -6.75 -18.42
CA THR A 141 -34.51 -7.25 -18.76
C THR A 141 -34.65 -8.74 -18.46
N ALA A 142 -33.64 -9.56 -18.83
CA ALA A 142 -33.63 -10.99 -18.63
C ALA A 142 -33.63 -11.40 -17.14
N ILE A 143 -32.84 -10.74 -16.29
CA ILE A 143 -32.75 -11.02 -14.85
C ILE A 143 -33.81 -10.31 -13.99
N SER A 144 -34.76 -9.61 -14.62
CA SER A 144 -35.80 -8.86 -13.91
C SER A 144 -36.58 -9.69 -12.87
N PRO A 145 -37.09 -9.09 -11.76
CA PRO A 145 -37.72 -9.82 -10.66
C PRO A 145 -38.83 -10.80 -11.09
N ALA A 146 -39.60 -10.43 -12.11
CA ALA A 146 -40.65 -11.28 -12.68
C ALA A 146 -40.11 -12.58 -13.32
N ASN A 147 -38.92 -12.54 -13.91
CA ASN A 147 -38.25 -13.71 -14.48
C ASN A 147 -37.60 -14.57 -13.39
N ILE A 148 -37.03 -13.97 -12.33
CA ILE A 148 -36.54 -14.71 -11.15
C ILE A 148 -37.66 -15.54 -10.51
N LEU A 149 -38.86 -14.94 -10.36
CA LEU A 149 -40.07 -15.61 -9.85
C LEU A 149 -40.60 -16.71 -10.79
N LEU A 150 -40.45 -16.57 -12.12
CA LEU A 150 -40.79 -17.62 -13.08
C LEU A 150 -39.84 -18.82 -12.99
N ILE A 151 -38.54 -18.57 -12.82
CA ILE A 151 -37.53 -19.61 -12.62
C ILE A 151 -37.72 -20.30 -11.26
N ALA A 152 -38.08 -19.56 -10.19
CA ALA A 152 -38.36 -20.15 -8.87
C ALA A 152 -39.49 -21.18 -8.95
N ALA A 153 -40.61 -20.80 -9.58
CA ALA A 153 -41.77 -21.67 -9.77
C ALA A 153 -41.50 -22.88 -10.71
N ALA A 154 -40.50 -22.79 -11.59
CA ALA A 154 -40.06 -23.89 -12.43
C ALA A 154 -39.16 -24.88 -11.66
N ILE A 155 -38.18 -24.36 -10.90
CA ILE A 155 -37.31 -25.15 -10.02
C ILE A 155 -38.15 -25.94 -9.00
N ASP A 156 -39.12 -25.28 -8.34
CA ASP A 156 -40.03 -25.91 -7.36
C ASP A 156 -40.82 -27.10 -7.92
N LEU A 157 -41.09 -27.11 -9.22
CA LEU A 157 -41.78 -28.21 -9.91
C LEU A 157 -40.81 -29.28 -10.39
N GLU A 158 -39.70 -28.89 -11.03
CA GLU A 158 -38.76 -29.82 -11.67
C GLU A 158 -37.88 -30.56 -10.66
N ALA A 159 -37.65 -29.98 -9.47
CA ALA A 159 -36.94 -30.65 -8.38
C ALA A 159 -37.68 -31.91 -7.86
N LEU A 160 -39.00 -32.01 -8.02
CA LEU A 160 -39.78 -33.18 -7.57
C LEU A 160 -39.44 -34.47 -8.32
N ASP A 161 -38.85 -34.37 -9.51
CA ASP A 161 -38.29 -35.46 -10.31
C ASP A 161 -36.81 -35.15 -10.64
N LEU A 162 -36.00 -34.73 -9.64
CA LEU A 162 -34.64 -34.19 -9.82
C LEU A 162 -33.75 -34.99 -10.78
N LEU A 163 -33.71 -36.32 -10.68
CA LEU A 163 -32.88 -37.18 -11.54
C LEU A 163 -33.34 -37.22 -13.02
N VAL A 164 -34.53 -36.73 -13.34
CA VAL A 164 -35.03 -36.54 -14.72
C VAL A 164 -34.63 -35.17 -15.26
N ASN A 165 -34.53 -34.16 -14.38
CA ASN A 165 -34.39 -32.74 -14.74
C ASN A 165 -32.99 -32.16 -14.43
N VAL A 166 -31.98 -33.00 -14.18
CA VAL A 166 -30.62 -32.59 -13.73
C VAL A 166 -30.06 -31.40 -14.51
N ASP A 167 -29.95 -31.51 -15.84
CA ASP A 167 -29.37 -30.45 -16.69
C ASP A 167 -30.19 -29.15 -16.66
N ARG A 168 -31.52 -29.26 -16.50
CA ARG A 168 -32.45 -28.12 -16.47
C ARG A 168 -32.33 -27.36 -15.16
N LEU A 169 -32.34 -28.10 -14.06
CA LEU A 169 -32.09 -27.58 -12.71
C LEU A 169 -30.70 -26.94 -12.64
N ARG A 170 -29.66 -27.57 -13.21
CA ARG A 170 -28.29 -27.02 -13.23
C ARG A 170 -28.25 -25.64 -13.90
N ARG A 171 -28.86 -25.50 -15.08
CA ARG A 171 -28.91 -24.23 -15.81
C ARG A 171 -29.75 -23.17 -15.10
N MET A 172 -30.89 -23.54 -14.52
CA MET A 172 -31.72 -22.61 -13.75
C MET A 172 -31.01 -22.14 -12.47
N THR A 173 -30.23 -22.99 -11.80
CA THR A 173 -29.36 -22.58 -10.68
C THR A 173 -28.17 -21.73 -11.15
N TYR A 174 -27.54 -22.03 -12.29
CA TYR A 174 -26.47 -21.20 -12.86
C TYR A 174 -26.97 -19.79 -13.24
N PHE A 175 -28.17 -19.69 -13.81
CA PHE A 175 -28.82 -18.41 -14.07
C PHE A 175 -29.02 -17.57 -12.79
N TYR A 176 -29.30 -18.19 -11.64
CA TYR A 176 -29.35 -17.47 -10.36
C TYR A 176 -27.99 -16.94 -9.90
N GLN A 177 -26.89 -17.68 -10.11
CA GLN A 177 -25.54 -17.17 -9.83
C GLN A 177 -25.26 -15.87 -10.62
N ILE A 178 -25.60 -15.84 -11.92
CA ILE A 178 -25.43 -14.65 -12.78
C ILE A 178 -26.36 -13.52 -12.32
N ALA A 179 -27.63 -13.82 -12.05
CA ALA A 179 -28.64 -12.83 -11.68
C ALA A 179 -28.38 -12.15 -10.33
N PHE A 180 -27.86 -12.88 -9.34
CA PHE A 180 -27.51 -12.32 -8.03
C PHE A 180 -26.11 -11.68 -8.01
N PHE A 181 -25.19 -12.08 -8.89
CA PHE A 181 -23.96 -11.32 -9.13
C PHE A 181 -24.28 -9.91 -9.63
N HIS A 182 -25.16 -9.79 -10.64
CA HIS A 182 -25.54 -8.47 -11.16
C HIS A 182 -26.36 -7.65 -10.16
N GLU A 183 -27.21 -8.26 -9.34
CA GLU A 183 -27.92 -7.52 -8.29
C GLU A 183 -26.97 -6.96 -7.22
N PHE A 184 -25.88 -7.66 -6.91
CA PHE A 184 -24.85 -7.15 -6.00
C PHE A 184 -24.02 -5.99 -6.60
N TYR A 185 -23.68 -6.03 -7.89
CA TYR A 185 -22.78 -5.04 -8.50
C TYR A 185 -23.48 -3.91 -9.28
N GLN A 186 -24.71 -4.09 -9.74
CA GLN A 186 -25.38 -3.15 -10.66
C GLN A 186 -26.50 -2.39 -9.96
N SER A 187 -26.25 -1.12 -9.63
CA SER A 187 -27.18 -0.24 -8.89
C SER A 187 -28.59 -0.02 -9.50
N SER A 188 -28.84 -0.47 -10.74
CA SER A 188 -30.17 -0.46 -11.36
C SER A 188 -30.97 -1.76 -11.16
N VAL A 189 -30.29 -2.85 -10.80
CA VAL A 189 -30.87 -4.15 -10.46
C VAL A 189 -31.11 -4.18 -8.94
N ASN A 190 -32.31 -4.57 -8.53
CA ASN A 190 -32.70 -4.68 -7.12
C ASN A 190 -33.86 -5.68 -7.00
N TYR A 191 -33.75 -6.64 -6.09
CA TYR A 191 -34.81 -7.63 -5.86
C TYR A 191 -35.58 -7.29 -4.57
N ASP A 192 -36.92 -7.31 -4.65
CA ASP A 192 -37.77 -7.13 -3.47
C ASP A 192 -37.81 -8.40 -2.61
N ASP A 193 -38.12 -8.27 -1.31
CA ASP A 193 -38.16 -9.39 -0.36
C ASP A 193 -38.88 -10.65 -0.92
N PRO A 194 -40.06 -10.55 -1.59
CA PRO A 194 -40.73 -11.70 -2.19
C PRO A 194 -39.96 -12.40 -3.30
N THR A 195 -39.13 -11.67 -4.05
CA THR A 195 -38.26 -12.24 -5.09
C THR A 195 -37.07 -12.97 -4.47
N ILE A 196 -36.45 -12.38 -3.44
CA ILE A 196 -35.35 -12.98 -2.68
C ILE A 196 -35.84 -14.24 -1.94
N GLU A 197 -36.95 -14.16 -1.20
CA GLU A 197 -37.58 -15.30 -0.51
C GLU A 197 -37.89 -16.45 -1.48
N ALA A 198 -38.39 -16.15 -2.69
CA ALA A 198 -38.70 -17.16 -3.69
C ALA A 198 -37.44 -17.82 -4.29
N ALA A 199 -36.39 -17.05 -4.57
CA ALA A 199 -35.12 -17.60 -5.07
C ALA A 199 -34.45 -18.50 -4.02
N GLN A 200 -34.43 -18.05 -2.75
CA GLN A 200 -33.97 -18.87 -1.62
C GLN A 200 -34.79 -20.14 -1.46
N LEU A 201 -36.13 -20.05 -1.48
CA LEU A 201 -37.00 -21.22 -1.36
C LEU A 201 -36.75 -22.22 -2.49
N ALA A 202 -36.57 -21.77 -3.74
CA ALA A 202 -36.23 -22.64 -4.86
C ALA A 202 -34.90 -23.39 -4.64
N MET A 203 -33.87 -22.72 -4.10
CA MET A 203 -32.61 -23.39 -3.74
C MET A 203 -32.80 -24.40 -2.59
N VAL A 204 -33.64 -24.08 -1.61
CA VAL A 204 -34.01 -24.99 -0.52
C VAL A 204 -34.77 -26.20 -1.04
N THR A 205 -35.70 -26.03 -1.99
CA THR A 205 -36.45 -27.12 -2.62
C THR A 205 -35.53 -28.09 -3.37
N VAL A 206 -34.49 -27.59 -4.06
CA VAL A 206 -33.46 -28.46 -4.69
C VAL A 206 -32.65 -29.20 -3.63
N GLY A 207 -32.15 -28.50 -2.61
CA GLY A 207 -31.34 -29.08 -1.54
C GLY A 207 -32.04 -30.15 -0.72
N GLN A 208 -33.36 -30.04 -0.54
CA GLN A 208 -34.15 -31.01 0.23
C GLN A 208 -34.46 -32.32 -0.52
N GLN A 209 -34.13 -32.44 -1.81
CA GLN A 209 -34.27 -33.70 -2.54
C GLN A 209 -33.14 -34.66 -2.14
N PRO A 210 -33.44 -35.86 -1.62
CA PRO A 210 -32.40 -36.78 -1.15
C PRO A 210 -31.44 -37.21 -2.27
N GLU A 211 -31.93 -37.31 -3.50
CA GLU A 211 -31.17 -37.68 -4.70
C GLU A 211 -29.99 -36.72 -5.03
N LEU A 212 -29.93 -35.52 -4.45
CA LEU A 212 -28.83 -34.59 -4.66
C LEU A 212 -27.53 -35.00 -3.95
N ILE A 213 -27.62 -35.75 -2.84
CA ILE A 213 -26.48 -36.05 -1.93
C ILE A 213 -26.38 -37.56 -1.59
N VAL A 214 -26.97 -38.44 -2.42
CA VAL A 214 -26.83 -39.91 -2.31
C VAL A 214 -25.42 -40.40 -2.70
N VAL A 215 -25.19 -41.72 -2.61
CA VAL A 215 -23.92 -42.40 -2.96
C VAL A 215 -23.45 -42.08 -4.39
N ASP A 216 -24.36 -41.95 -5.36
CA ASP A 216 -24.08 -41.54 -6.73
C ASP A 216 -24.83 -40.21 -7.04
N PRO A 217 -24.31 -39.05 -6.63
CA PRO A 217 -25.01 -37.77 -6.78
C PRO A 217 -24.84 -37.19 -8.19
N PRO A 218 -25.75 -36.33 -8.67
CA PRO A 218 -25.57 -35.59 -9.92
C PRO A 218 -24.56 -34.45 -9.71
N VAL A 219 -23.26 -34.79 -9.78
CA VAL A 219 -22.14 -33.91 -9.38
C VAL A 219 -22.19 -32.51 -10.00
N ASP A 220 -22.52 -32.37 -11.29
CA ASP A 220 -22.63 -31.07 -11.96
C ASP A 220 -23.71 -30.17 -11.33
N LEU A 221 -24.86 -30.74 -10.95
CA LEU A 221 -25.95 -30.02 -10.28
C LEU A 221 -25.59 -29.72 -8.82
N LEU A 222 -24.98 -30.65 -8.10
CA LEU A 222 -24.50 -30.42 -6.73
C LEU A 222 -23.44 -29.30 -6.70
N SER A 223 -22.49 -29.32 -7.63
CA SER A 223 -21.45 -28.30 -7.82
C SER A 223 -22.05 -26.91 -8.03
N GLN A 224 -23.01 -26.78 -8.96
CA GLN A 224 -23.66 -25.51 -9.26
C GLN A 224 -24.57 -25.05 -8.12
N TRP A 225 -25.33 -25.95 -7.52
CA TRP A 225 -26.23 -25.64 -6.40
C TRP A 225 -25.46 -25.08 -5.20
N LEU A 226 -24.30 -25.66 -4.86
CA LEU A 226 -23.43 -25.15 -3.78
C LEU A 226 -22.94 -23.69 -4.02
N VAL A 227 -22.78 -23.25 -5.27
CA VAL A 227 -22.48 -21.84 -5.58
C VAL A 227 -23.75 -20.98 -5.56
N SER A 228 -24.87 -21.52 -6.02
CA SER A 228 -26.12 -20.78 -6.15
C SER A 228 -26.77 -20.48 -4.79
N ILE A 229 -26.54 -21.32 -3.77
CA ILE A 229 -26.92 -21.05 -2.38
C ILE A 229 -26.02 -19.98 -1.71
N ASP A 230 -24.77 -19.82 -2.18
CA ASP A 230 -23.93 -18.68 -1.79
C ASP A 230 -24.54 -17.39 -2.34
N SER A 231 -24.79 -17.36 -3.65
CA SER A 231 -25.30 -16.17 -4.36
C SER A 231 -26.67 -15.71 -3.87
N THR A 232 -27.54 -16.62 -3.43
CA THR A 232 -28.91 -16.30 -2.98
C THR A 232 -29.07 -16.07 -1.46
N ASN A 233 -27.99 -16.18 -0.67
CA ASN A 233 -28.02 -16.19 0.80
C ASN A 233 -28.93 -17.30 1.40
N ALA A 234 -29.00 -18.47 0.77
CA ALA A 234 -29.92 -19.55 1.16
C ALA A 234 -29.33 -20.55 2.17
N SER A 235 -28.00 -20.58 2.35
CA SER A 235 -27.28 -21.70 2.98
C SER A 235 -27.65 -21.96 4.45
N ILE A 236 -28.07 -20.93 5.20
CA ILE A 236 -28.50 -21.08 6.60
C ILE A 236 -29.77 -21.95 6.74
N GLN A 237 -30.59 -22.03 5.70
CA GLN A 237 -31.77 -22.91 5.65
C GLN A 237 -31.40 -24.37 5.31
N LEU A 238 -30.12 -24.64 5.04
CA LEU A 238 -29.59 -25.86 4.41
C LEU A 238 -28.41 -26.48 5.19
N LEU A 239 -28.20 -26.10 6.45
CA LEU A 239 -27.09 -26.59 7.29
C LEU A 239 -27.01 -28.13 7.36
N GLY A 240 -28.15 -28.82 7.38
CA GLY A 240 -28.19 -30.29 7.36
C GLY A 240 -27.79 -30.93 6.02
N GLN A 241 -27.97 -30.22 4.91
CA GLN A 241 -27.51 -30.62 3.58
C GLN A 241 -26.01 -30.39 3.45
N LEU A 242 -25.50 -29.26 3.96
CA LEU A 242 -24.08 -28.95 4.00
C LEU A 242 -23.32 -29.95 4.90
N GLU A 243 -23.89 -30.28 6.06
CA GLU A 243 -23.40 -31.38 6.91
C GLU A 243 -23.37 -32.72 6.16
N ALA A 244 -24.40 -33.04 5.37
CA ALA A 244 -24.44 -34.27 4.56
C ALA A 244 -23.37 -34.31 3.44
N VAL A 245 -23.01 -33.17 2.85
CA VAL A 245 -21.90 -33.07 1.87
C VAL A 245 -20.55 -33.35 2.53
N LEU A 246 -20.29 -32.77 3.72
CA LEU A 246 -19.05 -33.04 4.45
C LEU A 246 -19.01 -34.48 5.00
N GLN A 247 -20.13 -35.01 5.49
CA GLN A 247 -20.28 -36.42 5.89
C GLN A 247 -20.00 -37.38 4.73
N ARG A 248 -20.45 -37.06 3.51
CA ARG A 248 -20.10 -37.84 2.31
C ARG A 248 -18.58 -37.87 2.13
N TYR A 249 -17.93 -36.71 2.10
CA TYR A 249 -16.48 -36.61 1.93
C TYR A 249 -15.73 -37.42 2.99
N ASN A 250 -16.03 -37.17 4.26
CA ASN A 250 -15.46 -37.85 5.44
C ASN A 250 -15.72 -39.37 5.50
N SER A 251 -16.72 -39.90 4.77
CA SER A 251 -17.13 -41.31 4.88
C SER A 251 -16.21 -42.33 4.18
N ASP A 252 -15.40 -41.90 3.20
CA ASP A 252 -14.40 -42.75 2.53
C ASP A 252 -13.15 -41.94 2.18
N SER A 253 -12.01 -42.31 2.76
CA SER A 253 -10.68 -41.78 2.42
C SER A 253 -10.34 -41.81 0.92
N ALA A 254 -11.00 -42.65 0.11
CA ALA A 254 -10.82 -42.64 -1.33
C ALA A 254 -11.31 -41.33 -1.99
N HIS A 255 -12.28 -40.62 -1.39
CA HIS A 255 -12.79 -39.34 -1.90
C HIS A 255 -11.72 -38.24 -1.93
N GLU A 256 -10.72 -38.30 -1.04
CA GLU A 256 -9.58 -37.38 -1.07
C GLU A 256 -8.86 -37.43 -2.44
N SER A 257 -8.73 -38.62 -3.03
CA SER A 257 -8.12 -38.79 -4.35
C SER A 257 -9.01 -38.42 -5.55
N VAL A 258 -10.27 -38.03 -5.31
CA VAL A 258 -11.27 -37.74 -6.37
C VAL A 258 -11.55 -36.24 -6.44
N TYR A 259 -11.03 -35.60 -7.49
CA TYR A 259 -11.18 -34.16 -7.74
C TYR A 259 -12.61 -33.62 -7.53
N GLN A 260 -13.63 -34.32 -8.03
CA GLN A 260 -15.02 -33.87 -7.88
C GLN A 260 -15.50 -33.88 -6.42
N GLU A 261 -15.11 -34.86 -5.61
CA GLU A 261 -15.47 -34.91 -4.19
C GLU A 261 -14.75 -33.80 -3.40
N ARG A 262 -13.45 -33.57 -3.70
CA ARG A 262 -12.70 -32.42 -3.17
C ARG A 262 -13.36 -31.09 -3.52
N LEU A 263 -13.78 -30.92 -4.77
CA LEU A 263 -14.48 -29.73 -5.24
C LEU A 263 -15.82 -29.51 -4.50
N MET A 264 -16.59 -30.58 -4.20
CA MET A 264 -17.84 -30.44 -3.45
C MET A 264 -17.57 -30.04 -1.98
N ALA A 265 -16.58 -30.67 -1.34
CA ALA A 265 -16.17 -30.31 0.01
C ALA A 265 -15.68 -28.85 0.08
N TYR A 266 -14.80 -28.45 -0.83
CA TYR A 266 -14.34 -27.06 -0.96
C TYR A 266 -15.48 -26.07 -1.15
N ARG A 267 -16.39 -26.29 -2.11
CA ARG A 267 -17.53 -25.38 -2.34
C ARG A 267 -18.43 -25.26 -1.11
N CYS A 268 -18.66 -26.36 -0.39
CA CYS A 268 -19.42 -26.37 0.87
C CYS A 268 -18.74 -25.53 1.95
N LEU A 269 -17.43 -25.72 2.17
CA LEU A 269 -16.65 -24.99 3.18
C LEU A 269 -16.51 -23.50 2.84
N PHE A 270 -16.22 -23.17 1.58
CA PHE A 270 -16.11 -21.79 1.09
C PHE A 270 -17.41 -21.01 1.31
N THR A 271 -18.55 -21.61 0.97
CA THR A 271 -19.88 -21.01 1.15
C THR A 271 -20.21 -20.76 2.63
N LEU A 272 -19.88 -21.73 3.50
CA LEU A 272 -20.03 -21.57 4.95
C LEU A 272 -19.18 -20.41 5.48
N ALA A 273 -17.88 -20.37 5.17
CA ALA A 273 -16.98 -19.32 5.64
C ALA A 273 -17.38 -17.93 5.13
N ARG A 274 -17.74 -17.82 3.85
CA ARG A 274 -18.13 -16.55 3.22
C ARG A 274 -19.40 -15.97 3.83
N GLN A 275 -20.48 -16.74 3.96
CA GLN A 275 -21.73 -16.20 4.51
C GLN A 275 -21.66 -15.93 6.02
N ILE A 276 -21.00 -16.79 6.79
CA ILE A 276 -20.79 -16.55 8.23
C ILE A 276 -19.94 -15.29 8.44
N GLY A 277 -18.87 -15.10 7.65
CA GLY A 277 -18.04 -13.89 7.73
C GLY A 277 -18.80 -12.61 7.38
N ASN A 278 -19.51 -12.59 6.24
CA ASN A 278 -20.25 -11.41 5.77
C ASN A 278 -21.31 -10.96 6.77
N GLU A 279 -22.18 -11.87 7.22
CA GLU A 279 -23.28 -11.55 8.15
C GLU A 279 -22.77 -11.12 9.54
N ASN A 280 -21.71 -11.76 10.05
CA ASN A 280 -21.18 -11.44 11.37
C ASN A 280 -20.45 -10.08 11.39
N ASN A 281 -19.76 -9.71 10.31
CA ASN A 281 -19.12 -8.40 10.17
C ASN A 281 -20.13 -7.23 10.19
N ILE A 282 -21.33 -7.45 9.64
CA ILE A 282 -22.39 -6.43 9.54
C ILE A 282 -23.27 -6.43 10.81
N ASN A 283 -23.74 -7.60 11.24
CA ASN A 283 -24.83 -7.73 12.22
C ASN A 283 -24.36 -8.21 13.62
N GLY A 284 -23.15 -8.76 13.75
CA GLY A 284 -22.60 -9.26 15.02
C GLY A 284 -23.54 -10.25 15.72
N SER A 285 -23.89 -10.00 16.99
CA SER A 285 -24.83 -10.84 17.76
C SER A 285 -26.28 -10.83 17.26
N HIS A 286 -26.60 -10.04 16.23
CA HIS A 286 -27.89 -10.04 15.53
C HIS A 286 -27.83 -10.80 14.20
N SER A 287 -26.66 -11.28 13.80
CA SER A 287 -26.49 -12.17 12.64
C SER A 287 -27.41 -13.38 12.74
N PRO A 288 -28.09 -13.78 11.66
CA PRO A 288 -28.95 -14.97 11.70
C PRO A 288 -28.15 -16.24 12.01
N TRP A 289 -26.85 -16.25 11.73
CA TRP A 289 -25.94 -17.36 12.01
C TRP A 289 -25.60 -17.52 13.50
N TYR A 290 -25.76 -16.47 14.33
CA TYR A 290 -25.20 -16.35 15.68
C TYR A 290 -25.60 -17.45 16.68
N SER A 291 -26.60 -18.30 16.37
CA SER A 291 -26.86 -19.53 17.13
C SER A 291 -27.47 -20.63 16.24
N ALA A 292 -27.14 -20.63 14.95
CA ALA A 292 -27.73 -21.54 13.96
C ALA A 292 -26.88 -22.80 13.68
N VAL A 293 -25.55 -22.68 13.79
CA VAL A 293 -24.61 -23.74 13.42
C VAL A 293 -24.70 -24.91 14.42
N PRO A 294 -25.03 -26.15 13.98
CA PRO A 294 -25.10 -27.29 14.88
C PRO A 294 -23.71 -27.87 15.15
N ALA A 295 -23.45 -28.32 16.38
CA ALA A 295 -22.18 -28.93 16.77
C ALA A 295 -21.82 -30.22 15.99
N SER A 296 -22.78 -30.85 15.30
CA SER A 296 -22.54 -31.94 14.35
C SER A 296 -21.78 -31.45 13.12
N LEU A 297 -22.26 -30.38 12.45
CA LEU A 297 -21.56 -29.73 11.34
C LEU A 297 -20.15 -29.27 11.73
N VAL A 298 -19.97 -28.71 12.93
CA VAL A 298 -18.64 -28.35 13.45
C VAL A 298 -17.72 -29.57 13.58
N SER A 299 -18.26 -30.75 13.95
CA SER A 299 -17.49 -32.00 14.01
C SER A 299 -17.09 -32.53 12.63
N GLU A 300 -17.88 -32.28 11.58
CA GLU A 300 -17.51 -32.66 10.21
C GLU A 300 -16.43 -31.74 9.64
N ILE A 301 -16.53 -30.43 9.91
CA ILE A 301 -15.49 -29.43 9.60
C ILE A 301 -14.19 -29.78 10.34
N ALA A 302 -14.27 -30.10 11.63
CA ALA A 302 -13.12 -30.51 12.44
C ALA A 302 -12.41 -31.76 11.91
N THR A 303 -13.17 -32.71 11.34
CA THR A 303 -12.61 -33.94 10.76
C THR A 303 -11.72 -33.63 9.55
N ILE A 304 -12.07 -32.62 8.75
CA ILE A 304 -11.27 -32.14 7.61
C ILE A 304 -10.11 -31.25 8.09
N ALA A 305 -10.39 -30.29 8.98
CA ALA A 305 -9.38 -29.35 9.50
C ALA A 305 -8.23 -30.03 10.29
N LEU A 306 -8.49 -31.22 10.83
CA LEU A 306 -7.53 -32.05 11.57
C LEU A 306 -7.02 -33.26 10.76
N ASP A 307 -7.27 -33.33 9.45
CA ASP A 307 -6.67 -34.36 8.61
C ASP A 307 -5.19 -34.07 8.38
N ALA A 308 -4.31 -34.78 9.10
CA ALA A 308 -2.86 -34.73 8.93
C ALA A 308 -2.32 -35.78 7.93
N THR A 309 -3.19 -36.39 7.11
CA THR A 309 -2.84 -37.33 6.04
C THR A 309 -3.05 -36.78 4.64
N TYR A 310 -3.42 -35.50 4.54
CA TYR A 310 -3.64 -34.75 3.30
C TYR A 310 -2.45 -34.79 2.32
N THR A 311 -2.74 -34.42 1.08
CA THR A 311 -1.79 -34.32 -0.03
C THR A 311 -1.80 -32.91 -0.62
N GLU A 312 -0.77 -32.54 -1.39
CA GLU A 312 -0.72 -31.32 -2.21
C GLU A 312 -2.02 -31.11 -3.01
N ASP A 313 -2.59 -32.22 -3.50
CA ASP A 313 -3.81 -32.29 -4.28
C ASP A 313 -5.10 -31.97 -3.46
N SER A 314 -5.03 -31.98 -2.12
CA SER A 314 -6.15 -31.84 -1.17
C SER A 314 -5.96 -30.79 -0.06
N GLU A 315 -4.76 -30.22 0.13
CA GLU A 315 -4.43 -29.24 1.17
C GLU A 315 -5.39 -28.03 1.20
N TYR A 316 -5.84 -27.57 0.03
CA TYR A 316 -6.80 -26.47 -0.09
C TYR A 316 -8.17 -26.75 0.58
N VAL A 317 -8.55 -28.02 0.71
CA VAL A 317 -9.78 -28.43 1.42
C VAL A 317 -9.59 -28.31 2.94
N VAL A 318 -8.40 -28.67 3.46
CA VAL A 318 -8.01 -28.49 4.87
C VAL A 318 -7.93 -27.00 5.21
N LEU A 319 -7.30 -26.19 4.35
CA LEU A 319 -7.21 -24.73 4.50
C LEU A 319 -8.60 -24.07 4.57
N ASN A 320 -9.55 -24.50 3.71
CA ASN A 320 -10.92 -23.98 3.75
C ASN A 320 -11.69 -24.46 5.01
N ALA A 321 -11.38 -25.63 5.56
CA ALA A 321 -11.98 -26.09 6.82
C ALA A 321 -11.48 -25.25 8.02
N LEU A 322 -10.19 -24.90 8.05
CA LEU A 322 -9.62 -23.96 9.02
C LEU A 322 -10.23 -22.56 8.87
N TRP A 323 -10.39 -22.08 7.63
CA TRP A 323 -11.05 -20.80 7.37
C TRP A 323 -12.51 -20.77 7.86
N VAL A 324 -13.27 -21.87 7.79
CA VAL A 324 -14.59 -21.93 8.43
C VAL A 324 -14.48 -21.80 9.96
N LEU A 325 -13.50 -22.46 10.60
CA LEU A 325 -13.31 -22.40 12.06
C LEU A 325 -12.97 -20.98 12.55
N ASN A 326 -12.17 -20.21 11.81
CA ASN A 326 -11.99 -18.76 12.03
C ASN A 326 -13.35 -18.06 12.13
N ARG A 327 -14.21 -18.25 11.12
CA ARG A 327 -15.52 -17.58 11.05
C ARG A 327 -16.50 -18.03 12.14
N LEU A 328 -16.39 -19.27 12.64
CA LEU A 328 -17.14 -19.74 13.81
C LEU A 328 -16.77 -18.99 15.10
N GLY A 329 -15.59 -18.36 15.16
CA GLY A 329 -15.14 -17.57 16.31
C GLY A 329 -15.97 -16.31 16.60
N PHE A 330 -16.74 -15.82 15.62
CA PHE A 330 -17.66 -14.69 15.77
C PHE A 330 -19.04 -15.07 16.36
N LEU A 331 -19.34 -16.37 16.51
CA LEU A 331 -20.65 -16.88 16.91
C LEU A 331 -20.83 -16.93 18.44
N GLU A 332 -21.85 -17.64 18.93
CA GLU A 332 -22.09 -17.75 20.37
C GLU A 332 -20.95 -18.49 21.09
N PRO A 333 -20.72 -18.22 22.39
CA PRO A 333 -19.53 -18.73 23.09
C PRO A 333 -19.31 -20.24 23.02
N VAL A 334 -20.37 -21.05 22.90
CA VAL A 334 -20.24 -22.52 22.80
C VAL A 334 -19.60 -22.95 21.48
N THR A 335 -20.03 -22.36 20.36
CA THR A 335 -19.48 -22.66 19.03
C THR A 335 -18.11 -22.00 18.84
N ARG A 336 -17.93 -20.77 19.34
CA ARG A 336 -16.63 -20.09 19.39
C ARG A 336 -15.58 -20.88 20.17
N ASP A 337 -15.88 -21.29 21.39
CA ASP A 337 -14.92 -21.98 22.26
C ASP A 337 -14.57 -23.37 21.71
N LEU A 338 -15.50 -24.02 21.00
CA LEU A 338 -15.23 -25.26 20.25
C LEU A 338 -14.30 -25.01 19.05
N ALA A 339 -14.51 -23.93 18.29
CA ALA A 339 -13.61 -23.57 17.19
C ALA A 339 -12.20 -23.23 17.69
N HIS A 340 -12.08 -22.57 18.85
CA HIS A 340 -10.81 -22.29 19.51
C HIS A 340 -10.04 -23.56 19.88
N ASP A 341 -10.74 -24.57 20.41
CA ASP A 341 -10.18 -25.90 20.72
C ASP A 341 -9.69 -26.61 19.45
N ILE A 342 -10.48 -26.61 18.37
CA ILE A 342 -10.11 -27.28 17.11
C ILE A 342 -8.93 -26.59 16.42
N LEU A 343 -8.87 -25.25 16.39
CA LEU A 343 -7.72 -24.51 15.85
C LEU A 343 -6.46 -24.75 16.69
N THR A 344 -6.60 -24.82 18.02
CA THR A 344 -5.51 -25.20 18.93
C THR A 344 -5.03 -26.64 18.66
N GLN A 345 -5.94 -27.57 18.35
CA GLN A 345 -5.59 -28.93 17.96
C GLN A 345 -4.89 -28.98 16.60
N ALA A 346 -5.31 -28.18 15.62
CA ALA A 346 -4.67 -28.09 14.31
C ALA A 346 -3.21 -27.60 14.41
N TYR A 347 -2.97 -26.54 15.18
CA TYR A 347 -1.63 -26.03 15.51
C TYR A 347 -0.73 -27.09 16.18
N ASN A 348 -1.30 -27.96 17.02
CA ASN A 348 -0.55 -29.03 17.70
C ASN A 348 -0.38 -30.32 16.86
N LEU A 349 -1.07 -30.44 15.72
CA LEU A 349 -1.18 -31.67 14.94
C LEU A 349 -0.49 -31.59 13.57
N HIS A 350 -0.67 -30.46 12.87
CA HIS A 350 -0.06 -30.24 11.56
C HIS A 350 1.46 -30.08 11.65
N ILE A 351 2.15 -30.33 10.53
CA ILE A 351 3.60 -30.19 10.46
C ILE A 351 3.95 -28.70 10.62
N PRO A 352 4.83 -28.31 11.58
CA PRO A 352 5.21 -26.91 11.75
C PRO A 352 5.64 -26.26 10.44
N TYR A 353 5.15 -25.04 10.22
CA TYR A 353 5.31 -24.22 9.01
C TYR A 353 4.67 -24.77 7.72
N SER A 354 3.85 -25.84 7.74
CA SER A 354 3.00 -26.16 6.58
C SER A 354 1.84 -25.17 6.45
N GLY A 355 1.18 -25.12 5.28
CA GLY A 355 0.04 -24.23 5.03
C GLY A 355 -1.05 -24.32 6.10
N PRO A 356 -1.64 -25.51 6.37
CA PRO A 356 -2.59 -25.74 7.45
C PRO A 356 -2.08 -25.37 8.86
N TRP A 357 -0.78 -25.47 9.13
CA TRP A 357 -0.21 -25.03 10.41
C TRP A 357 -0.15 -23.50 10.51
N LEU A 358 0.32 -22.83 9.45
CA LEU A 358 0.36 -21.36 9.36
C LEU A 358 -1.03 -20.73 9.33
N GLN A 359 -1.99 -21.36 8.67
CA GLN A 359 -3.39 -20.98 8.69
C GLN A 359 -3.94 -21.08 10.12
N ALA A 360 -3.69 -22.19 10.84
CA ALA A 360 -4.09 -22.32 12.24
C ALA A 360 -3.43 -21.28 13.16
N VAL A 361 -2.14 -20.95 12.97
CA VAL A 361 -1.44 -19.85 13.67
C VAL A 361 -2.11 -18.50 13.39
N THR A 362 -2.40 -18.21 12.12
CA THR A 362 -3.02 -16.94 11.67
C THR A 362 -4.44 -16.79 12.20
N ASP A 363 -5.22 -17.87 12.23
CA ASP A 363 -6.58 -17.88 12.76
C ASP A 363 -6.61 -17.76 14.30
N LEU A 364 -5.63 -18.34 15.00
CA LEU A 364 -5.45 -18.18 16.44
C LEU A 364 -5.00 -16.76 16.83
N ASP A 365 -4.13 -16.12 16.04
CA ASP A 365 -3.81 -14.70 16.17
C ASP A 365 -5.08 -13.84 15.97
N PHE A 366 -5.62 -13.86 14.75
CA PHE A 366 -6.70 -12.99 14.32
C PHE A 366 -7.96 -13.09 15.20
N GLN A 367 -8.34 -14.29 15.63
CA GLN A 367 -9.61 -14.53 16.31
C GLN A 367 -9.48 -14.63 17.84
N PHE A 368 -8.29 -14.92 18.37
CA PHE A 368 -8.07 -15.22 19.79
C PHE A 368 -6.83 -14.55 20.42
N GLY A 369 -6.16 -13.62 19.72
CA GLY A 369 -4.98 -12.89 20.25
C GLY A 369 -3.81 -13.83 20.55
N GLY A 370 -3.60 -14.82 19.69
CA GLY A 370 -2.54 -15.82 19.82
C GLY A 370 -2.72 -16.80 20.98
N GLN A 371 -3.80 -16.70 21.76
CA GLN A 371 -4.02 -17.57 22.92
C GLN A 371 -4.40 -18.99 22.48
N LEU A 372 -3.90 -20.00 23.19
CA LEU A 372 -4.23 -21.41 22.98
C LEU A 372 -5.37 -21.86 23.89
N PHE A 373 -6.28 -22.68 23.37
CA PHE A 373 -7.37 -23.24 24.16
C PHE A 373 -6.84 -24.12 25.30
N GLY A 374 -7.34 -23.89 26.52
CA GLY A 374 -6.83 -24.52 27.74
C GLY A 374 -5.60 -23.83 28.37
N GLY A 375 -5.00 -22.85 27.70
CA GLY A 375 -3.96 -21.97 28.24
C GLY A 375 -2.57 -22.15 27.61
N GLY A 376 -1.84 -21.04 27.50
CA GLY A 376 -0.65 -20.89 26.67
C GLY A 376 -0.90 -19.88 25.55
N ALA A 377 0.15 -19.40 24.91
CA ALA A 377 0.07 -18.45 23.80
C ALA A 377 1.09 -18.82 22.70
N LEU A 378 0.85 -18.33 21.50
CA LEU A 378 1.77 -18.38 20.37
C LEU A 378 2.86 -17.33 20.52
N ASP A 379 4.11 -17.75 20.29
CA ASP A 379 5.27 -16.86 20.22
C ASP A 379 5.42 -16.36 18.77
N LEU A 380 4.56 -15.40 18.38
CA LEU A 380 4.34 -15.03 16.98
C LEU A 380 5.59 -14.45 16.31
N ASP A 381 6.41 -13.70 17.03
CA ASP A 381 7.63 -13.10 16.47
C ASP A 381 8.76 -14.14 16.33
N GLN A 382 8.88 -15.07 17.28
CA GLN A 382 9.76 -16.23 17.14
C GLN A 382 9.34 -17.10 15.94
N ILE A 383 8.03 -17.28 15.72
CA ILE A 383 7.49 -17.97 14.54
C ILE A 383 7.78 -17.20 13.25
N ARG A 384 7.60 -15.87 13.20
CA ARG A 384 7.96 -15.02 12.04
C ARG A 384 9.44 -15.17 11.67
N ILE A 385 10.33 -15.09 12.66
CA ILE A 385 11.79 -15.29 12.48
C ILE A 385 12.08 -16.69 11.93
N GLN A 386 11.38 -17.73 12.38
CA GLN A 386 11.52 -19.11 11.85
C GLN A 386 11.02 -19.25 10.42
N VAL A 387 9.87 -18.66 10.09
CA VAL A 387 9.30 -18.70 8.74
C VAL A 387 10.19 -17.93 7.77
N MET A 388 10.69 -16.75 8.16
CA MET A 388 11.65 -15.99 7.36
C MET A 388 12.96 -16.76 7.15
N ALA A 389 13.55 -17.34 8.21
CA ALA A 389 14.77 -18.14 8.10
C ALA A 389 14.59 -19.49 7.36
N LEU A 390 13.35 -19.96 7.15
CA LEU A 390 13.02 -21.13 6.35
C LEU A 390 12.78 -20.76 4.87
N ALA A 391 12.05 -19.67 4.63
CA ALA A 391 11.59 -19.25 3.31
C ALA A 391 12.60 -18.37 2.56
N LEU A 392 13.41 -17.60 3.30
CA LEU A 392 14.32 -16.55 2.82
C LEU A 392 15.65 -16.57 3.65
N PRO A 393 16.39 -17.69 3.65
CA PRO A 393 17.58 -17.89 4.52
C PRO A 393 18.79 -16.98 4.24
N ASN A 394 18.84 -16.31 3.08
CA ASN A 394 20.01 -15.53 2.65
C ASN A 394 19.69 -14.03 2.62
N GLU A 395 20.66 -13.21 3.01
CA GLU A 395 20.64 -11.76 2.82
C GLU A 395 21.93 -11.30 2.13
N PHE A 396 21.78 -10.56 1.02
CA PHE A 396 22.87 -10.00 0.24
C PHE A 396 22.61 -8.51 -0.02
N SER A 397 23.67 -7.69 -0.09
CA SER A 397 23.54 -6.26 -0.30
C SER A 397 24.55 -5.74 -1.33
N PHE A 398 24.05 -4.89 -2.21
CA PHE A 398 24.77 -4.25 -3.30
C PHE A 398 24.64 -2.72 -3.16
N ASP A 399 25.48 -1.99 -3.90
CA ASP A 399 25.42 -0.52 -4.02
C ASP A 399 25.28 0.24 -2.70
N GLN A 400 26.14 -0.12 -1.74
CA GLN A 400 26.27 0.51 -0.42
C GLN A 400 24.99 0.41 0.43
N GLY A 401 24.15 -0.60 0.20
CA GLY A 401 22.87 -0.80 0.87
C GLY A 401 21.65 -0.42 0.01
N ARG A 402 21.85 0.33 -1.09
CA ARG A 402 20.76 0.83 -1.95
C ARG A 402 20.03 -0.29 -2.69
N LEU A 403 20.61 -1.49 -2.76
CA LEU A 403 19.95 -2.71 -3.20
C LEU A 403 20.20 -3.84 -2.19
N LYS A 404 19.13 -4.49 -1.75
CA LYS A 404 19.15 -5.59 -0.77
C LYS A 404 18.33 -6.77 -1.28
N PHE A 405 18.93 -7.95 -1.37
CA PHE A 405 18.21 -9.20 -1.61
C PHE A 405 17.97 -9.92 -0.29
N VAL A 406 16.73 -10.36 -0.07
CA VAL A 406 16.30 -11.23 1.03
C VAL A 406 15.67 -12.46 0.39
N THR A 407 16.39 -13.58 0.37
CA THR A 407 16.20 -14.58 -0.69
C THR A 407 16.44 -16.04 -0.27
N ALA A 408 15.83 -16.96 -1.01
CA ALA A 408 16.12 -18.39 -0.97
C ALA A 408 17.21 -18.84 -1.94
N ILE A 409 17.41 -18.09 -3.04
CA ILE A 409 18.42 -18.40 -4.06
C ILE A 409 19.83 -18.12 -3.51
N ASP A 410 20.87 -18.70 -4.11
CA ASP A 410 22.24 -18.48 -3.63
C ASP A 410 22.90 -17.22 -4.22
N LEU A 411 24.16 -16.96 -3.86
CA LEU A 411 24.88 -15.76 -4.27
C LEU A 411 25.23 -15.77 -5.76
N GLU A 412 25.49 -16.92 -6.38
CA GLU A 412 25.84 -17.02 -7.81
C GLU A 412 24.60 -16.63 -8.66
N GLU A 413 23.43 -17.14 -8.29
CA GLU A 413 22.15 -16.78 -8.91
C GLU A 413 21.75 -15.31 -8.61
N THR A 414 22.09 -14.80 -7.43
CA THR A 414 21.84 -13.38 -7.07
C THR A 414 22.73 -12.41 -7.87
N GLU A 415 24.00 -12.75 -8.08
CA GLU A 415 24.95 -11.90 -8.82
C GLU A 415 24.63 -11.82 -10.32
N ASP A 416 24.09 -12.90 -10.92
CA ASP A 416 23.58 -12.90 -12.29
C ASP A 416 22.30 -12.04 -12.42
N LEU A 417 21.37 -12.13 -11.46
CA LEU A 417 20.18 -11.26 -11.43
C LEU A 417 20.54 -9.79 -11.24
N TYR A 418 21.52 -9.49 -10.38
CA TYR A 418 22.06 -8.14 -10.24
C TYR A 418 22.68 -7.63 -11.55
N ALA A 419 23.44 -8.46 -12.27
CA ALA A 419 23.96 -8.10 -13.59
C ALA A 419 22.83 -7.80 -14.60
N ALA A 420 21.73 -8.55 -14.57
CA ALA A 420 20.57 -8.30 -15.43
C ALA A 420 19.87 -6.96 -15.14
N MET A 421 19.66 -6.63 -13.86
CA MET A 421 19.12 -5.33 -13.43
C MET A 421 19.99 -4.16 -13.93
N GLN A 422 21.31 -4.34 -13.95
CA GLN A 422 22.26 -3.33 -14.39
C GLN A 422 22.24 -3.08 -15.91
N GLU A 423 21.87 -4.08 -16.71
CA GLU A 423 21.57 -3.89 -18.14
C GLU A 423 20.25 -3.10 -18.32
N VAL A 424 19.23 -3.36 -17.50
CA VAL A 424 17.95 -2.61 -17.48
C VAL A 424 18.14 -1.15 -17.10
N GLU A 425 18.79 -0.87 -15.97
CA GLU A 425 19.03 0.49 -15.46
C GLU A 425 19.79 1.35 -16.47
N ALA A 426 20.84 0.79 -17.07
CA ALA A 426 21.62 1.49 -18.09
C ALA A 426 20.77 1.83 -19.33
N GLN A 427 19.93 0.91 -19.83
CA GLN A 427 19.07 1.21 -20.97
C GLN A 427 17.95 2.18 -20.59
N PHE A 428 17.31 2.02 -19.42
CA PHE A 428 16.31 2.94 -18.89
C PHE A 428 16.82 4.38 -18.92
N PHE A 429 18.00 4.64 -18.34
CA PHE A 429 18.59 5.98 -18.36
C PHE A 429 18.98 6.46 -19.77
N ARG A 430 19.41 5.58 -20.69
CA ARG A 430 19.62 5.99 -22.10
C ARG A 430 18.33 6.43 -22.79
N LYS A 431 17.18 5.80 -22.48
CA LYS A 431 15.89 6.15 -23.11
C LYS A 431 15.26 7.37 -22.46
N SER A 432 15.16 7.40 -21.12
CA SER A 432 14.58 8.53 -20.37
C SER A 432 15.48 9.76 -20.33
N GLY A 433 16.77 9.59 -20.02
CA GLY A 433 17.71 10.67 -19.70
C GLY A 433 17.60 11.23 -18.27
N HIS A 434 16.60 10.83 -17.50
CA HIS A 434 16.35 11.36 -16.14
C HIS A 434 17.11 10.50 -15.11
N LEU A 435 18.19 11.05 -14.56
CA LEU A 435 19.08 10.35 -13.61
C LEU A 435 18.71 10.58 -12.14
N GLU A 436 18.01 11.67 -11.85
CA GLU A 436 17.68 12.08 -10.47
C GLU A 436 16.24 11.66 -10.13
N PRO A 437 15.94 11.26 -8.88
CA PRO A 437 14.59 10.89 -8.48
C PRO A 437 13.55 12.00 -8.73
N VAL A 438 12.26 11.63 -8.72
CA VAL A 438 11.15 12.60 -8.72
C VAL A 438 11.12 13.39 -7.40
N VAL A 439 10.50 14.57 -7.42
CA VAL A 439 10.33 15.36 -6.20
C VAL A 439 9.34 14.63 -5.28
N GLY A 440 9.76 14.37 -4.04
CA GLY A 440 8.93 13.70 -3.04
C GLY A 440 9.08 12.18 -2.96
N ASP A 441 9.92 11.54 -3.79
CA ASP A 441 10.26 10.12 -3.60
C ASP A 441 11.14 9.95 -2.34
N ALA A 442 10.58 9.27 -1.33
CA ALA A 442 11.24 9.00 -0.06
C ALA A 442 12.04 7.68 -0.02
N ASN A 443 12.06 6.91 -1.12
CA ASN A 443 12.82 5.66 -1.16
C ASN A 443 14.34 5.94 -1.17
N GLU A 444 15.11 5.33 -0.27
CA GLU A 444 16.59 5.35 -0.33
C GLU A 444 17.21 4.02 -0.81
N ALA A 445 16.44 2.92 -0.79
CA ALA A 445 16.91 1.59 -1.16
C ALA A 445 15.78 0.70 -1.70
N LEU A 446 16.13 -0.23 -2.59
CA LEU A 446 15.26 -1.30 -3.08
C LEU A 446 15.53 -2.62 -2.33
N THR A 447 14.50 -3.24 -1.79
CA THR A 447 14.55 -4.61 -1.25
C THR A 447 13.89 -5.60 -2.21
N LEU A 448 14.58 -6.70 -2.52
CA LEU A 448 14.11 -7.79 -3.37
C LEU A 448 13.86 -9.03 -2.52
N VAL A 449 12.60 -9.42 -2.39
CA VAL A 449 12.17 -10.61 -1.64
C VAL A 449 11.91 -11.75 -2.62
N ILE A 450 12.81 -12.74 -2.66
CA ILE A 450 12.77 -13.83 -3.66
C ILE A 450 12.63 -15.20 -2.96
N TYR A 451 11.44 -15.77 -3.00
CA TYR A 451 11.14 -17.09 -2.44
C TYR A 451 11.66 -18.24 -3.32
N GLY A 452 11.93 -19.41 -2.73
CA GLY A 452 12.53 -20.55 -3.46
C GLY A 452 11.61 -21.28 -4.46
N SER A 453 10.30 -21.01 -4.44
CA SER A 453 9.35 -21.60 -5.39
C SER A 453 7.99 -20.84 -5.36
N PRO A 454 7.09 -21.08 -6.33
CA PRO A 454 5.74 -20.53 -6.28
C PRO A 454 4.93 -21.05 -5.09
N GLN A 455 5.26 -22.25 -4.57
CA GLN A 455 4.60 -22.83 -3.41
C GLN A 455 5.05 -22.13 -2.12
N ASP A 456 6.35 -21.84 -1.98
CA ASP A 456 6.89 -21.11 -0.82
C ASP A 456 6.34 -19.67 -0.79
N TYR A 457 6.23 -19.03 -1.96
CA TYR A 457 5.56 -17.73 -2.13
C TYR A 457 4.13 -17.77 -1.59
N GLN A 458 3.29 -18.69 -2.10
CA GLN A 458 1.90 -18.86 -1.69
C GLN A 458 1.74 -19.26 -0.21
N THR A 459 2.71 -19.99 0.37
CA THR A 459 2.64 -20.50 1.74
C THR A 459 3.09 -19.46 2.78
N TYR A 460 4.13 -18.67 2.49
CA TYR A 460 4.80 -17.83 3.49
C TYR A 460 4.55 -16.32 3.33
N GLN A 461 4.36 -15.79 2.11
CA GLN A 461 4.15 -14.35 1.91
C GLN A 461 2.91 -13.80 2.64
N PRO A 462 1.73 -14.47 2.64
CA PRO A 462 0.56 -13.96 3.35
C PRO A 462 0.77 -13.88 4.87
N PHE A 463 1.65 -14.71 5.43
CA PHE A 463 1.98 -14.69 6.87
C PHE A 463 3.07 -13.66 7.22
N LEU A 464 4.10 -13.50 6.36
CA LEU A 464 5.20 -12.58 6.59
C LEU A 464 4.84 -11.11 6.29
N TYR A 465 4.12 -10.86 5.19
CA TYR A 465 3.89 -9.51 4.65
C TYR A 465 2.42 -9.18 4.40
N GLY A 466 1.50 -10.15 4.49
CA GLY A 466 0.06 -9.93 4.27
C GLY A 466 -0.35 -9.67 2.82
N LEU A 467 0.58 -9.76 1.86
CA LEU A 467 0.36 -9.47 0.45
C LEU A 467 -0.29 -10.62 -0.32
N SER A 468 -0.98 -10.27 -1.41
CA SER A 468 -1.52 -11.24 -2.37
C SER A 468 -0.42 -11.98 -3.12
N THR A 469 -0.65 -13.26 -3.40
CA THR A 469 0.27 -14.15 -4.13
C THR A 469 -0.30 -14.64 -5.47
N ASN A 470 -1.39 -14.02 -5.95
CA ASN A 470 -2.03 -14.33 -7.23
C ASN A 470 -1.42 -13.52 -8.38
N ASN A 471 -0.09 -13.56 -8.48
CA ASN A 471 0.75 -12.78 -9.37
C ASN A 471 2.10 -13.50 -9.57
N GLY A 472 2.86 -13.11 -10.60
CA GLY A 472 4.24 -13.61 -10.77
C GLY A 472 5.22 -12.93 -9.81
N GLY A 473 4.92 -11.68 -9.45
CA GLY A 473 5.61 -10.83 -8.51
C GLY A 473 4.74 -9.61 -8.21
N ILE A 474 5.25 -8.69 -7.39
CA ILE A 474 4.64 -7.37 -7.16
C ILE A 474 5.66 -6.42 -6.55
N PHE A 475 5.81 -5.23 -7.13
CA PHE A 475 6.48 -4.10 -6.49
C PHE A 475 5.51 -3.33 -5.57
N ILE A 476 5.96 -3.00 -4.35
CA ILE A 476 5.28 -2.16 -3.37
C ILE A 476 6.13 -0.90 -3.16
N GLU A 477 5.77 0.14 -3.89
CA GLU A 477 6.49 1.42 -3.97
C GLU A 477 6.69 2.09 -2.62
N SER A 478 5.65 2.18 -1.79
CA SER A 478 5.71 2.79 -0.45
C SER A 478 6.58 2.03 0.57
N TRP A 479 7.09 0.85 0.21
CA TRP A 479 8.02 0.06 1.01
C TRP A 479 9.39 -0.08 0.33
N GLY A 480 9.59 0.49 -0.86
CA GLY A 480 10.75 0.22 -1.72
C GLY A 480 11.00 -1.28 -1.92
N THR A 481 9.97 -2.12 -1.97
CA THR A 481 10.13 -3.58 -1.88
C THR A 481 9.40 -4.34 -2.98
N LEU A 482 10.13 -5.22 -3.68
CA LEU A 482 9.66 -6.07 -4.77
C LEU A 482 9.61 -7.54 -4.30
N PHE A 483 8.47 -8.20 -4.49
CA PHE A 483 8.24 -9.57 -4.08
C PHE A 483 8.13 -10.49 -5.30
N THR A 484 8.82 -11.64 -5.30
CA THR A 484 8.82 -12.63 -6.40
C THR A 484 9.33 -13.99 -5.90
N TYR A 485 9.55 -14.96 -6.80
CA TYR A 485 9.96 -16.34 -6.46
C TYR A 485 10.77 -17.00 -7.58
N ASP A 486 11.59 -18.02 -7.34
CA ASP A 486 12.18 -18.81 -8.43
C ASP A 486 11.14 -19.72 -9.11
N ARG A 487 11.25 -19.93 -10.43
CA ARG A 487 10.30 -20.72 -11.23
C ARG A 487 10.94 -21.44 -12.41
N THR A 488 10.47 -22.67 -12.63
CA THR A 488 10.76 -23.42 -13.85
C THR A 488 9.88 -22.96 -15.03
N PRO A 489 10.29 -23.19 -16.29
CA PRO A 489 9.47 -22.93 -17.49
C PRO A 489 8.17 -23.78 -17.62
N ALA A 490 7.84 -24.59 -16.60
CA ALA A 490 6.55 -25.29 -16.50
C ALA A 490 5.57 -24.58 -15.53
N GLN A 491 6.06 -23.65 -14.71
CA GLN A 491 5.28 -22.87 -13.73
C GLN A 491 5.00 -21.44 -14.22
N SER A 492 5.79 -20.94 -15.18
CA SER A 492 5.66 -19.60 -15.76
C SER A 492 6.14 -19.60 -17.22
N ILE A 493 5.64 -18.66 -18.03
CA ILE A 493 6.18 -18.37 -19.36
C ILE A 493 7.42 -17.45 -19.29
N TYR A 494 7.55 -16.68 -18.21
CA TYR A 494 8.68 -15.80 -17.94
C TYR A 494 9.59 -16.44 -16.88
N THR A 495 10.90 -16.36 -17.09
CA THR A 495 11.94 -16.72 -16.13
C THR A 495 11.93 -15.83 -14.87
N LEU A 496 12.75 -16.14 -13.86
CA LEU A 496 12.98 -15.22 -12.74
C LEU A 496 13.63 -13.93 -13.23
N GLU A 497 14.63 -14.03 -14.12
CA GLU A 497 15.33 -12.88 -14.69
C GLU A 497 14.39 -11.96 -15.49
N GLU A 498 13.60 -12.50 -16.42
CA GLU A 498 12.64 -11.70 -17.20
C GLU A 498 11.65 -10.95 -16.31
N LEU A 499 11.10 -11.63 -15.28
CA LEU A 499 10.14 -10.95 -14.40
C LEU A 499 10.85 -9.93 -13.50
N LEU A 500 12.07 -10.19 -13.04
CA LEU A 500 12.83 -9.20 -12.26
C LEU A 500 13.17 -7.96 -13.12
N ARG A 501 13.52 -8.15 -14.39
CA ARG A 501 13.73 -7.04 -15.35
C ARG A 501 12.45 -6.21 -15.55
N HIS A 502 11.29 -6.86 -15.63
CA HIS A 502 9.97 -6.20 -15.71
C HIS A 502 9.66 -5.43 -14.41
N GLU A 503 9.62 -6.10 -13.26
CA GLU A 503 9.23 -5.52 -11.97
C GLU A 503 10.24 -4.45 -11.47
N TYR A 504 11.53 -4.57 -11.81
CA TYR A 504 12.53 -3.53 -11.54
C TYR A 504 12.28 -2.25 -12.37
N THR A 505 11.65 -2.37 -13.54
CA THR A 505 11.26 -1.20 -14.34
C THR A 505 10.15 -0.39 -13.65
N HIS A 506 9.23 -1.05 -12.92
CA HIS A 506 8.22 -0.38 -12.08
C HIS A 506 8.82 0.34 -10.87
N TYR A 507 10.01 -0.07 -10.39
CA TYR A 507 10.81 0.71 -9.43
C TYR A 507 11.51 1.89 -10.12
N LEU A 508 12.06 1.70 -11.32
CA LEU A 508 12.78 2.76 -12.03
C LEU A 508 11.83 3.88 -12.51
N ASP A 509 10.63 3.58 -12.99
CA ASP A 509 9.70 4.62 -13.47
C ASP A 509 9.00 5.37 -12.33
N SER A 510 8.57 4.72 -11.26
CA SER A 510 8.13 5.39 -10.03
C SER A 510 9.23 6.28 -9.43
N ARG A 511 10.47 5.79 -9.32
CA ARG A 511 11.60 6.58 -8.81
C ARG A 511 11.99 7.75 -9.69
N PHE A 512 12.13 7.54 -11.00
CA PHE A 512 12.80 8.49 -11.91
C PHE A 512 11.89 9.17 -12.94
N LEU A 513 10.59 8.85 -13.00
CA LEU A 513 9.68 9.41 -14.00
C LEU A 513 8.31 9.85 -13.46
N ILE A 514 7.69 9.16 -12.50
CA ILE A 514 6.29 9.39 -12.11
C ILE A 514 6.24 10.06 -10.74
N THR A 515 5.61 11.23 -10.63
CA THR A 515 5.52 11.96 -9.35
C THR A 515 4.29 11.52 -8.55
N GLY A 516 4.49 11.26 -7.25
CA GLY A 516 3.46 10.75 -6.35
C GLY A 516 3.17 9.25 -6.56
N SER A 517 2.55 8.61 -5.56
CA SER A 517 2.54 7.15 -5.45
C SER A 517 1.41 6.46 -6.21
N PHE A 518 1.65 5.18 -6.52
CA PHE A 518 0.73 4.28 -7.21
C PHE A 518 -0.67 4.27 -6.57
N GLY A 519 -1.68 4.69 -7.34
CA GLY A 519 -3.07 4.72 -6.90
C GLY A 519 -3.45 5.88 -5.98
N GLN A 520 -2.54 6.82 -5.70
CA GLN A 520 -2.86 8.09 -5.04
C GLN A 520 -3.84 8.90 -5.91
N SER A 521 -4.84 9.54 -5.30
CA SER A 521 -5.77 10.41 -6.05
C SER A 521 -5.08 11.72 -6.41
N GLY A 522 -5.41 12.29 -7.57
CA GLY A 522 -4.84 13.55 -8.06
C GLY A 522 -3.51 13.43 -8.82
N THR A 523 -2.83 12.29 -8.80
CA THR A 523 -1.60 12.03 -9.58
C THR A 523 -1.92 11.48 -10.98
N LEU A 524 -0.89 11.26 -11.82
CA LEU A 524 -1.05 10.61 -13.13
C LEU A 524 -1.75 9.25 -13.08
N TYR A 525 -1.69 8.53 -11.95
CA TYR A 525 -2.34 7.23 -11.79
C TYR A 525 -3.88 7.30 -11.79
N GLU A 526 -4.50 8.47 -11.55
CA GLU A 526 -5.96 8.56 -11.48
C GLU A 526 -6.62 8.29 -12.85
N GLY A 527 -7.58 7.36 -12.86
CA GLY A 527 -8.35 7.02 -14.07
C GLY A 527 -7.66 6.06 -15.03
N ASP A 528 -6.81 5.15 -14.51
CA ASP A 528 -6.11 4.08 -15.24
C ASP A 528 -5.15 4.54 -16.36
N ARG A 529 -4.81 5.84 -16.42
CA ARG A 529 -3.99 6.44 -17.49
C ARG A 529 -2.66 5.72 -17.70
N MET A 530 -1.97 5.41 -16.61
CA MET A 530 -0.61 4.86 -16.63
C MET A 530 -0.55 3.35 -16.90
N VAL A 531 -1.68 2.63 -16.95
CA VAL A 531 -1.75 1.15 -16.97
C VAL A 531 -1.05 0.52 -18.19
N TRP A 532 -1.59 0.74 -19.39
CA TRP A 532 -0.83 1.49 -20.38
C TRP A 532 0.71 1.42 -20.43
N TYR A 533 1.22 2.48 -19.82
CA TYR A 533 2.56 3.00 -19.89
C TYR A 533 3.51 2.16 -19.04
N ASN A 534 3.19 1.93 -17.76
CA ASN A 534 4.03 1.16 -16.83
C ASN A 534 4.27 -0.24 -17.41
N GLU A 535 3.19 -0.95 -17.75
CA GLU A 535 3.26 -2.35 -18.20
C GLU A 535 3.90 -2.48 -19.58
N GLY A 536 3.69 -1.49 -20.46
CA GLY A 536 4.36 -1.42 -21.75
C GLY A 536 5.86 -1.14 -21.64
N LEU A 537 6.24 -0.16 -20.82
CA LEU A 537 7.63 0.21 -20.56
C LEU A 537 8.38 -0.96 -19.91
N ALA A 538 7.76 -1.64 -18.94
CA ALA A 538 8.31 -2.80 -18.27
C ALA A 538 8.46 -4.01 -19.21
N GLU A 539 7.44 -4.40 -19.98
CA GLU A 539 7.56 -5.51 -20.95
C GLU A 539 8.60 -5.24 -22.07
N TYR A 540 8.82 -3.96 -22.44
CA TYR A 540 9.89 -3.50 -23.34
C TYR A 540 11.27 -3.57 -22.68
N MET A 541 11.43 -3.04 -21.47
CA MET A 541 12.72 -3.01 -20.74
C MET A 541 13.23 -4.40 -20.35
N VAL A 542 12.39 -5.46 -20.34
CA VAL A 542 12.90 -6.85 -20.28
C VAL A 542 13.90 -7.13 -21.42
N GLY A 543 13.72 -6.52 -22.59
CA GLY A 543 14.64 -6.63 -23.72
C GLY A 543 15.96 -5.84 -23.60
N ALA A 544 16.20 -5.13 -22.49
CA ALA A 544 17.40 -4.32 -22.30
C ALA A 544 18.69 -5.16 -22.31
N THR A 545 19.72 -4.67 -22.99
CA THR A 545 21.01 -5.37 -23.10
C THR A 545 22.19 -4.45 -22.81
N ARG A 546 23.32 -5.02 -22.36
CA ARG A 546 24.59 -4.27 -22.23
C ARG A 546 25.13 -3.74 -23.57
N LEU A 547 24.82 -4.45 -24.67
CA LEU A 547 25.21 -4.10 -26.04
C LEU A 547 24.05 -4.47 -26.98
N ASN A 548 23.77 -3.60 -27.95
CA ASN A 548 22.64 -3.58 -28.88
C ASN A 548 21.34 -2.94 -28.34
N GLY A 549 21.41 -2.09 -27.32
CA GLY A 549 20.27 -1.28 -26.87
C GLY A 549 19.19 -2.09 -26.12
N VAL A 550 17.92 -1.87 -26.48
CA VAL A 550 16.79 -2.73 -26.08
C VAL A 550 16.39 -3.55 -27.31
N LEU A 551 16.35 -4.87 -27.17
CA LEU A 551 16.04 -5.79 -28.27
C LEU A 551 14.57 -6.24 -28.23
N PRO A 552 13.95 -6.47 -29.40
CA PRO A 552 12.57 -6.95 -29.47
C PRO A 552 12.45 -8.35 -28.84
N ARG A 553 11.27 -8.64 -28.26
CA ARG A 553 11.01 -9.93 -27.57
C ARG A 553 10.19 -10.90 -28.40
N GLY A 554 10.84 -12.00 -28.81
CA GLY A 554 10.23 -13.08 -29.58
C GLY A 554 9.01 -13.72 -28.91
N VAL A 555 8.99 -13.80 -27.57
CA VAL A 555 7.87 -14.35 -26.78
C VAL A 555 6.61 -13.49 -26.87
N LEU A 556 6.75 -12.16 -27.01
CA LEU A 556 5.62 -11.25 -27.20
C LEU A 556 5.08 -11.41 -28.63
N LEU A 557 5.96 -11.42 -29.62
CA LEU A 557 5.65 -11.53 -31.05
C LEU A 557 4.99 -12.87 -31.42
N ASP A 558 5.45 -14.00 -30.86
CA ASP A 558 4.84 -15.31 -31.08
C ASP A 558 3.38 -15.34 -30.57
N ARG A 559 3.16 -14.81 -29.36
CA ARG A 559 1.81 -14.67 -28.77
C ARG A 559 0.92 -13.77 -29.61
N ILE A 560 1.40 -12.60 -30.05
CA ILE A 560 0.67 -11.70 -30.98
C ILE A 560 0.31 -12.43 -32.28
N SER A 561 1.18 -13.31 -32.79
CA SER A 561 0.93 -14.09 -34.02
C SER A 561 -0.18 -15.14 -33.85
N SER A 562 -0.51 -15.51 -32.61
CA SER A 562 -1.55 -16.49 -32.25
C SER A 562 -2.92 -15.86 -31.93
N ASP A 563 -2.96 -14.54 -31.72
CA ASP A 563 -4.16 -13.83 -31.27
C ASP A 563 -5.27 -13.77 -32.34
N SER A 564 -6.53 -13.90 -31.91
CA SER A 564 -7.71 -13.86 -32.80
C SER A 564 -7.99 -12.47 -33.37
N SER A 565 -7.46 -11.43 -32.75
CA SER A 565 -7.67 -10.02 -33.07
C SER A 565 -6.54 -9.17 -32.50
N ARG A 566 -5.89 -8.37 -33.37
CA ARG A 566 -4.86 -7.40 -32.98
C ARG A 566 -5.49 -6.16 -32.35
N LEU A 567 -4.84 -5.62 -31.32
CA LEU A 567 -5.20 -4.35 -30.68
C LEU A 567 -4.73 -3.15 -31.52
N THR A 568 -5.52 -2.07 -31.51
CA THR A 568 -5.13 -0.77 -32.08
C THR A 568 -4.38 0.08 -31.06
N VAL A 569 -3.69 1.13 -31.52
CA VAL A 569 -3.08 2.16 -30.65
C VAL A 569 -4.12 2.78 -29.71
N ALA A 570 -5.38 2.90 -30.13
CA ALA A 570 -6.47 3.36 -29.27
C ALA A 570 -6.85 2.34 -28.18
N ASP A 571 -6.88 1.04 -28.50
CA ASP A 571 -7.14 -0.02 -27.51
C ASP A 571 -5.99 -0.15 -26.50
N ILE A 572 -4.74 0.13 -26.92
CA ILE A 572 -3.56 0.16 -26.05
C ILE A 572 -3.61 1.39 -25.15
N THR A 573 -3.72 2.60 -25.72
CA THR A 573 -3.68 3.88 -24.96
C THR A 573 -4.91 4.15 -24.10
N SER A 574 -5.90 3.23 -24.08
CA SER A 574 -7.04 3.23 -23.16
C SER A 574 -7.20 1.89 -22.40
N ALA A 575 -6.13 1.10 -22.30
CA ALA A 575 -6.17 -0.17 -21.57
C ALA A 575 -6.31 0.03 -20.05
N THR A 576 -6.98 -0.91 -19.40
CA THR A 576 -7.25 -0.93 -17.96
C THR A 576 -6.89 -2.30 -17.38
N TYR A 577 -6.69 -2.38 -16.06
CA TYR A 577 -6.37 -3.66 -15.40
C TYR A 577 -7.52 -4.67 -15.53
N GLY A 578 -7.16 -5.96 -15.58
CA GLY A 578 -8.11 -7.07 -15.71
C GLY A 578 -7.87 -8.00 -16.90
N SER A 579 -6.92 -7.68 -17.80
CA SER A 579 -6.52 -8.58 -18.89
C SER A 579 -5.06 -8.41 -19.30
N PHE A 580 -4.28 -9.50 -19.23
CA PHE A 580 -2.91 -9.60 -19.74
C PHE A 580 -2.82 -9.58 -21.29
N ASN A 581 -3.83 -9.04 -21.98
CA ASN A 581 -3.84 -8.92 -23.43
C ASN A 581 -2.98 -7.74 -23.90
N PHE A 582 -3.18 -6.56 -23.32
CA PHE A 582 -2.54 -5.32 -23.81
C PHE A 582 -1.03 -5.28 -23.57
N TYR A 583 -0.53 -5.83 -22.46
CA TYR A 583 0.89 -5.94 -22.07
C TYR A 583 1.84 -6.19 -23.26
N ARG A 584 1.64 -7.31 -23.98
CA ARG A 584 2.50 -7.68 -25.13
C ARG A 584 2.42 -6.72 -26.31
N TYR A 585 1.27 -6.06 -26.51
CA TYR A 585 1.11 -5.03 -27.53
C TYR A 585 1.76 -3.70 -27.09
N ALA A 586 1.62 -3.32 -25.83
CA ALA A 586 2.22 -2.12 -25.26
C ALA A 586 3.76 -2.18 -25.31
N GLY A 587 4.38 -3.30 -24.95
CA GLY A 587 5.84 -3.49 -25.09
C GLY A 587 6.31 -3.31 -26.55
N VAL A 588 5.68 -3.99 -27.50
CA VAL A 588 5.98 -3.84 -28.95
C VAL A 588 5.60 -2.45 -29.48
N TYR A 589 4.78 -1.68 -28.77
CA TYR A 589 4.51 -0.27 -29.08
C TYR A 589 5.64 0.65 -28.62
N PHE A 590 6.28 0.38 -27.47
CA PHE A 590 7.51 1.08 -27.08
C PHE A 590 8.67 0.77 -28.05
N GLU A 591 8.83 -0.49 -28.50
CA GLU A 591 9.76 -0.87 -29.58
C GLU A 591 9.53 -0.02 -30.85
N PHE A 592 8.27 0.07 -31.30
CA PHE A 592 7.87 0.87 -32.46
C PHE A 592 8.12 2.37 -32.29
N LEU A 593 7.85 2.91 -31.09
CA LEU A 593 8.10 4.31 -30.77
C LEU A 593 9.61 4.61 -30.77
N GLU A 594 10.46 3.73 -30.24
CA GLU A 594 11.93 3.92 -30.34
C GLU A 594 12.41 3.92 -31.81
N GLU A 595 12.05 2.89 -32.58
CA GLU A 595 12.58 2.71 -33.93
C GLU A 595 12.10 3.77 -34.94
N GLN A 596 10.82 4.19 -34.85
CA GLN A 596 10.16 4.97 -35.91
C GLN A 596 9.65 6.34 -35.46
N HIS A 597 9.43 6.55 -34.17
CA HIS A 597 8.88 7.80 -33.61
C HIS A 597 9.56 8.24 -32.30
N PRO A 598 10.92 8.34 -32.26
CA PRO A 598 11.64 8.67 -31.04
C PRO A 598 11.33 10.09 -30.53
N ASP A 599 10.75 10.95 -31.38
CA ASP A 599 10.18 12.24 -31.02
C ASP A 599 8.91 12.10 -30.16
N LEU A 600 8.06 11.10 -30.43
CA LEU A 600 6.92 10.76 -29.59
C LEU A 600 7.36 10.03 -28.31
N LEU A 601 8.36 9.15 -28.38
CA LEU A 601 8.90 8.47 -27.19
C LEU A 601 9.50 9.47 -26.19
N LEU A 602 10.30 10.43 -26.67
CA LEU A 602 10.85 11.49 -25.82
C LEU A 602 9.73 12.39 -25.27
N ALA A 603 8.77 12.81 -26.12
CA ALA A 603 7.63 13.62 -25.65
C ALA A 603 6.76 12.88 -24.61
N LEU A 604 6.69 11.56 -24.66
CA LEU A 604 6.01 10.72 -23.68
C LEU A 604 6.74 10.70 -22.33
N PHE A 605 8.06 10.50 -22.32
CA PHE A 605 8.85 10.59 -21.09
C PHE A 605 8.79 11.99 -20.45
N GLU A 606 8.88 13.05 -21.24
CA GLU A 606 8.77 14.44 -20.75
C GLU A 606 7.36 14.78 -20.25
N ALA A 607 6.30 14.23 -20.85
CA ALA A 607 4.92 14.44 -20.39
C ALA A 607 4.66 13.74 -19.04
N VAL A 608 5.25 12.56 -18.83
CA VAL A 608 5.16 11.82 -17.55
C VAL A 608 6.02 12.49 -16.47
N ARG A 609 7.29 12.80 -16.75
CA ARG A 609 8.20 13.48 -15.81
C ARG A 609 7.76 14.91 -15.46
N GLY A 610 6.96 15.54 -16.31
CA GLY A 610 6.38 16.87 -16.08
C GLY A 610 5.09 16.91 -15.26
N ASP A 611 4.52 15.75 -14.88
CA ASP A 611 3.26 15.61 -14.12
C ASP A 611 2.05 16.41 -14.70
N ASP A 612 2.03 16.63 -16.02
CA ASP A 612 0.97 17.38 -16.70
C ASP A 612 -0.04 16.43 -17.37
N VAL A 613 -1.08 16.09 -16.60
CA VAL A 613 -2.25 15.31 -17.05
C VAL A 613 -2.85 15.83 -18.36
N VAL A 614 -2.85 17.14 -18.62
CA VAL A 614 -3.45 17.73 -19.82
C VAL A 614 -2.56 17.55 -21.04
N VAL A 615 -1.24 17.59 -20.86
CA VAL A 615 -0.26 17.24 -21.91
C VAL A 615 -0.31 15.73 -22.19
N LEU A 616 -0.38 14.89 -21.16
CA LEU A 616 -0.40 13.43 -21.30
C LEU A 616 -1.70 12.93 -21.98
N ASP A 617 -2.87 13.35 -21.50
CA ASP A 617 -4.17 13.05 -22.13
C ASP A 617 -4.20 13.57 -23.59
N GLY A 618 -3.60 14.73 -23.84
CA GLY A 618 -3.46 15.32 -25.17
C GLY A 618 -2.58 14.50 -26.11
N LEU A 619 -1.45 13.98 -25.61
CA LEU A 619 -0.54 13.11 -26.34
C LEU A 619 -1.22 11.77 -26.69
N TYR A 620 -1.86 11.13 -25.70
CA TYR A 620 -2.58 9.86 -25.89
C TYR A 620 -3.70 10.02 -26.93
N ALA A 621 -4.52 11.07 -26.84
CA ALA A 621 -5.57 11.38 -27.81
C ALA A 621 -5.03 11.63 -29.23
N SER A 622 -3.81 12.17 -29.36
CA SER A 622 -3.15 12.34 -30.66
C SER A 622 -2.69 11.01 -31.25
N MET A 623 -2.06 10.13 -30.45
CA MET A 623 -1.60 8.82 -30.88
C MET A 623 -2.77 7.90 -31.25
N ALA A 624 -3.81 7.85 -30.41
CA ALA A 624 -5.01 7.05 -30.62
C ALA A 624 -5.81 7.45 -31.88
N SER A 625 -5.64 8.68 -32.39
CA SER A 625 -6.38 9.18 -33.56
C SER A 625 -5.57 9.27 -34.86
N ASP A 626 -4.24 9.07 -34.83
CA ASP A 626 -3.45 9.08 -36.06
C ASP A 626 -3.47 7.73 -36.81
N SER A 627 -4.32 7.69 -37.83
CA SER A 627 -4.40 6.62 -38.83
C SER A 627 -3.10 6.25 -39.56
N GLN A 628 -2.08 7.10 -39.58
CA GLN A 628 -0.75 6.77 -40.12
C GLN A 628 0.13 6.08 -39.08
N LEU A 629 0.07 6.52 -37.81
CA LEU A 629 0.76 5.89 -36.68
C LEU A 629 0.26 4.44 -36.51
N GLN A 630 -1.05 4.22 -36.54
CA GLN A 630 -1.66 2.88 -36.54
C GLN A 630 -1.15 2.00 -37.70
N LEU A 631 -1.11 2.54 -38.93
CA LEU A 631 -0.64 1.78 -40.10
C LEU A 631 0.86 1.49 -40.07
N GLY A 632 1.66 2.36 -39.41
CA GLY A 632 3.07 2.11 -39.13
C GLY A 632 3.25 0.97 -38.14
N TYR A 633 2.53 1.02 -37.02
CA TYR A 633 2.57 0.00 -35.97
C TYR A 633 2.09 -1.38 -36.46
N ASP A 634 0.99 -1.44 -37.22
CA ASP A 634 0.53 -2.68 -37.87
C ASP A 634 1.60 -3.30 -38.79
N ALA A 635 2.29 -2.47 -39.57
CA ALA A 635 3.35 -2.91 -40.46
C ALA A 635 4.64 -3.28 -39.73
N PHE A 636 4.91 -2.66 -38.56
CA PHE A 636 6.02 -2.99 -37.69
C PHE A 636 5.86 -4.36 -37.05
N ILE A 637 4.69 -4.65 -36.45
CA ILE A 637 4.37 -5.98 -35.92
C ILE A 637 4.50 -7.05 -37.02
N ASP A 638 3.93 -6.80 -38.20
CA ASP A 638 4.02 -7.74 -39.34
C ASP A 638 5.47 -7.97 -39.81
N ALA A 639 6.35 -6.97 -39.68
CA ALA A 639 7.77 -7.08 -39.98
C ALA A 639 8.53 -7.85 -38.88
N GLN A 640 8.34 -7.50 -37.61
CA GLN A 640 9.02 -8.12 -36.47
C GLN A 640 8.63 -9.61 -36.31
N ILE A 641 7.35 -9.96 -36.42
CA ILE A 641 6.91 -11.37 -36.46
C ILE A 641 7.58 -12.13 -37.62
N LEU A 642 7.71 -11.49 -38.78
CA LEU A 642 8.31 -12.10 -39.97
C LEU A 642 9.84 -12.24 -39.85
N ALA A 643 10.50 -11.35 -39.10
CA ALA A 643 11.93 -11.41 -38.80
C ALA A 643 12.24 -12.51 -37.77
N TYR A 644 11.45 -12.58 -36.69
CA TYR A 644 11.50 -13.65 -35.68
C TYR A 644 11.30 -15.04 -36.31
N GLN A 645 10.23 -15.21 -37.10
CA GLN A 645 9.94 -16.48 -37.79
C GLN A 645 10.99 -16.90 -38.84
N GLN A 646 11.90 -16.01 -39.24
CA GLN A 646 12.99 -16.31 -40.18
C GLN A 646 14.39 -16.34 -39.53
N GLY A 647 14.55 -15.86 -38.28
CA GLY A 647 15.85 -15.66 -37.65
C GLY A 647 16.75 -14.71 -38.44
N THR A 648 16.21 -13.56 -38.88
CA THR A 648 16.94 -12.55 -39.68
C THR A 648 17.46 -11.36 -38.89
N GLU A 649 16.91 -11.14 -37.69
CA GLU A 649 17.24 -10.06 -36.76
C GLU A 649 17.49 -10.70 -35.37
N LEU A 650 17.97 -9.91 -34.41
CA LEU A 650 18.43 -10.40 -33.11
C LEU A 650 17.37 -10.10 -32.03
N PHE A 651 16.97 -11.11 -31.29
CA PHE A 651 15.93 -10.98 -30.25
C PHE A 651 16.53 -11.07 -28.84
N ALA A 652 15.86 -10.50 -27.85
CA ALA A 652 16.34 -10.47 -26.46
C ALA A 652 16.65 -11.89 -25.93
N GLU A 653 15.80 -12.87 -26.26
CA GLU A 653 15.97 -14.27 -25.85
C GLU A 653 17.19 -14.98 -26.48
N GLU A 654 17.87 -14.33 -27.43
CA GLU A 654 19.13 -14.81 -28.04
C GLU A 654 20.38 -14.17 -27.41
N VAL A 655 20.23 -13.15 -26.56
CA VAL A 655 21.32 -12.41 -25.91
C VAL A 655 21.26 -12.60 -24.40
N ALA A 656 22.08 -13.52 -23.89
CA ALA A 656 22.21 -13.73 -22.46
C ALA A 656 22.91 -12.54 -21.78
N THR A 657 22.43 -12.20 -20.57
CA THR A 657 23.01 -11.21 -19.66
C THR A 657 24.51 -11.40 -19.47
N THR A 658 25.24 -10.28 -19.40
CA THR A 658 26.70 -10.28 -19.26
C THR A 658 27.12 -10.50 -17.80
N ALA A 659 27.12 -11.76 -17.36
CA ALA A 659 27.54 -12.16 -16.01
C ALA A 659 28.87 -11.52 -15.55
N THR A 660 28.93 -11.14 -14.27
CA THR A 660 30.11 -10.49 -13.68
C THR A 660 31.26 -11.49 -13.42
N PRO A 661 32.52 -11.18 -13.78
CA PRO A 661 33.61 -12.12 -13.58
C PRO A 661 33.93 -12.40 -12.10
N GLN A 662 33.65 -13.64 -11.68
CA GLN A 662 33.90 -14.23 -10.35
C GLN A 662 35.34 -14.12 -9.78
N ILE A 663 36.31 -13.69 -10.58
CA ILE A 663 37.67 -13.37 -10.15
C ILE A 663 38.11 -12.16 -10.97
N LEU A 664 38.31 -11.01 -10.33
CA LEU A 664 38.89 -9.84 -10.99
C LEU A 664 40.43 -9.91 -10.94
N VAL A 665 41.09 -9.14 -11.80
CA VAL A 665 42.56 -9.12 -11.87
C VAL A 665 43.11 -8.41 -10.62
N ASP A 666 44.28 -8.84 -10.14
CA ASP A 666 45.07 -8.25 -9.04
C ASP A 666 45.56 -6.81 -9.35
N ASN A 667 44.60 -5.90 -9.54
CA ASN A 667 44.71 -4.58 -10.12
C ASN A 667 43.66 -3.65 -9.46
N ASN A 668 44.09 -2.73 -8.58
CA ASN A 668 43.15 -1.91 -7.80
C ASN A 668 42.61 -0.68 -8.57
N ALA A 669 41.94 0.24 -7.86
CA ALA A 669 41.25 1.41 -8.40
C ALA A 669 42.13 2.25 -9.34
N ASN A 670 43.42 2.41 -9.01
CA ASN A 670 44.39 3.14 -9.81
C ASN A 670 44.69 2.47 -11.17
N GLN A 671 44.47 1.15 -11.29
CA GLN A 671 44.73 0.36 -12.50
C GLN A 671 43.49 0.27 -13.41
N VAL A 672 42.29 0.32 -12.83
CA VAL A 672 41.04 0.59 -13.56
C VAL A 672 41.09 2.01 -14.15
N LEU A 673 41.36 3.03 -13.32
CA LEU A 673 41.53 4.42 -13.74
C LEU A 673 42.70 4.65 -14.71
N ALA A 674 43.75 3.81 -14.69
CA ALA A 674 44.80 3.86 -15.70
C ALA A 674 44.39 3.28 -17.07
N THR A 675 43.31 2.50 -17.12
CA THR A 675 42.83 1.82 -18.33
C THR A 675 41.78 2.65 -19.07
N LEU A 676 40.82 3.22 -18.34
CA LEU A 676 39.70 3.97 -18.92
C LEU A 676 40.14 5.12 -19.87
N PRO A 677 41.12 5.98 -19.55
CA PRO A 677 41.57 7.08 -20.42
C PRO A 677 42.34 6.64 -21.68
N SER A 678 42.49 5.33 -21.92
CA SER A 678 42.99 4.83 -23.21
C SER A 678 41.90 4.79 -24.29
N ILE A 679 40.63 4.74 -23.88
CA ILE A 679 39.43 4.68 -24.74
C ILE A 679 38.51 5.89 -24.49
N LEU A 680 38.23 6.20 -23.22
CA LEU A 680 37.33 7.28 -22.80
C LEU A 680 38.04 8.65 -22.73
N PRO A 681 37.29 9.77 -22.82
CA PRO A 681 37.85 11.11 -22.63
C PRO A 681 38.49 11.27 -21.26
N GLY A 682 39.76 11.70 -21.22
CA GLY A 682 40.49 11.91 -19.97
C GLY A 682 40.11 13.21 -19.27
N GLY A 683 39.96 13.16 -17.94
CA GLY A 683 39.54 14.29 -17.10
C GLY A 683 38.08 14.22 -16.64
N GLY A 684 37.42 13.06 -16.82
CA GLY A 684 36.20 12.72 -16.12
C GLY A 684 36.45 12.45 -14.63
N GLN A 685 35.36 12.38 -13.86
CA GLN A 685 35.39 11.94 -12.46
C GLN A 685 35.46 10.42 -12.40
N PHE A 686 36.11 9.89 -11.36
CA PHE A 686 36.22 8.47 -11.07
C PHE A 686 35.92 8.25 -9.59
N ARG A 687 35.12 7.24 -9.27
CA ARG A 687 34.78 6.84 -7.90
C ARG A 687 34.67 5.32 -7.81
N VAL A 688 34.84 4.78 -6.62
CA VAL A 688 34.77 3.34 -6.34
C VAL A 688 34.00 3.09 -5.05
N TRP A 689 33.33 1.95 -4.95
CA TRP A 689 32.68 1.46 -3.73
C TRP A 689 32.82 -0.07 -3.67
N PRO A 690 32.44 -0.75 -2.57
CA PRO A 690 32.52 -2.20 -2.50
C PRO A 690 31.94 -2.86 -3.76
N HIS A 691 32.77 -3.65 -4.43
CA HIS A 691 32.48 -4.39 -5.66
C HIS A 691 32.24 -3.57 -6.96
N ARG A 692 32.30 -2.23 -6.94
CA ARG A 692 31.93 -1.37 -8.10
C ARG A 692 32.87 -0.18 -8.35
N PHE A 693 33.00 0.24 -9.61
CA PHE A 693 33.59 1.53 -10.01
C PHE A 693 32.64 2.28 -10.92
N GLN A 694 32.69 3.61 -10.89
CA GLN A 694 32.04 4.49 -11.88
C GLN A 694 33.05 5.51 -12.46
N TYR A 695 32.90 5.82 -13.75
CA TYR A 695 33.60 6.90 -14.44
C TYR A 695 32.62 7.77 -15.21
N SER A 696 32.57 9.07 -14.91
CA SER A 696 31.62 10.01 -15.53
C SER A 696 32.33 11.19 -16.22
N TYR A 697 31.80 11.64 -17.36
CA TYR A 697 32.32 12.80 -18.08
C TYR A 697 31.23 13.52 -18.88
N SER A 698 31.37 14.83 -19.06
CA SER A 698 30.48 15.60 -19.93
C SER A 698 30.90 15.44 -21.39
N GLN A 699 29.97 15.04 -22.27
CA GLN A 699 30.16 14.98 -23.71
C GLN A 699 29.37 16.12 -24.38
N THR A 700 30.03 16.95 -25.19
CA THR A 700 29.41 18.05 -25.94
C THR A 700 29.64 17.88 -27.44
N THR A 701 28.56 17.78 -28.22
CA THR A 701 28.62 17.54 -29.68
C THR A 701 27.73 18.53 -30.44
N PRO A 702 28.15 19.05 -31.61
CA PRO A 702 27.31 19.93 -32.42
C PRO A 702 26.16 19.18 -33.10
N LEU A 703 24.91 19.59 -32.84
CA LEU A 703 23.70 19.07 -33.50
C LEU A 703 23.75 19.24 -35.02
N SER A 704 24.44 20.28 -35.51
CA SER A 704 24.61 20.55 -36.95
C SER A 704 23.27 20.69 -37.69
N GLY A 705 22.22 21.12 -37.00
CA GLY A 705 20.84 21.18 -37.49
C GLY A 705 20.12 19.84 -37.65
N GLN A 706 20.58 18.75 -37.03
CA GLN A 706 19.75 17.58 -36.72
C GLN A 706 18.89 17.84 -35.47
N PRO A 707 17.76 17.15 -35.28
CA PRO A 707 16.97 17.22 -34.06
C PRO A 707 17.61 16.37 -32.94
N ILE A 708 17.10 16.47 -31.71
CA ILE A 708 17.78 15.99 -30.49
C ILE A 708 17.85 14.46 -30.39
N GLU A 709 16.85 13.78 -30.93
CA GLU A 709 16.69 12.32 -30.93
C GLU A 709 17.83 11.67 -31.74
N VAL A 710 18.23 12.33 -32.83
CA VAL A 710 19.39 11.92 -33.64
C VAL A 710 20.69 12.04 -32.84
N TYR A 711 20.84 13.04 -31.96
CA TYR A 711 22.00 13.07 -31.05
C TYR A 711 21.94 11.92 -30.03
N ARG A 712 20.80 11.72 -29.36
CA ARG A 712 20.61 10.64 -28.38
C ARG A 712 20.93 9.26 -28.99
N GLN A 713 20.39 8.97 -30.17
CA GLN A 713 20.64 7.71 -30.90
C GLN A 713 22.12 7.54 -31.34
N ASN A 714 22.81 8.62 -31.75
CA ASN A 714 24.24 8.53 -32.07
C ASN A 714 25.09 8.33 -30.80
N THR A 715 24.72 8.92 -29.66
CA THR A 715 25.39 8.71 -28.38
C THR A 715 25.19 7.28 -27.89
N ASP A 716 23.96 6.74 -27.93
CA ASP A 716 23.63 5.35 -27.61
C ASP A 716 24.54 4.34 -28.37
N GLN A 717 24.65 4.52 -29.70
CA GLN A 717 25.54 3.73 -30.56
C GLN A 717 27.04 3.95 -30.29
N GLU A 718 27.44 5.13 -29.83
CA GLU A 718 28.83 5.40 -29.42
C GLU A 718 29.18 4.66 -28.12
N LEU A 719 28.27 4.62 -27.14
CA LEU A 719 28.49 3.90 -25.87
C LEU A 719 28.72 2.40 -26.10
N ASP A 720 27.91 1.75 -26.94
CA ASP A 720 28.10 0.33 -27.28
C ASP A 720 29.44 0.08 -28.01
N GLY A 721 29.87 1.01 -28.86
CA GLY A 721 31.19 0.98 -29.49
C GLY A 721 32.34 1.13 -28.49
N LEU A 722 32.19 1.98 -27.47
CA LEU A 722 33.16 2.18 -26.39
C LEU A 722 33.20 0.94 -25.47
N LEU A 723 32.06 0.41 -25.03
CA LEU A 723 31.95 -0.82 -24.24
C LEU A 723 32.56 -2.03 -24.98
N THR A 724 32.27 -2.19 -26.27
CA THR A 724 32.89 -3.22 -27.13
C THR A 724 34.41 -3.09 -27.18
N THR A 725 34.95 -1.87 -27.09
CA THR A 725 36.39 -1.60 -27.13
C THR A 725 37.06 -1.72 -25.74
N LEU A 726 36.33 -1.46 -24.66
CA LEU A 726 36.78 -1.64 -23.27
C LEU A 726 36.80 -3.12 -22.85
N THR A 727 35.77 -3.89 -23.21
CA THR A 727 35.57 -5.31 -22.84
C THR A 727 36.85 -6.17 -22.93
N PRO A 728 37.65 -6.18 -24.01
CA PRO A 728 38.84 -7.02 -24.12
C PRO A 728 40.11 -6.51 -23.39
N LEU A 729 40.02 -5.42 -22.60
CA LEU A 729 41.19 -4.81 -21.95
C LEU A 729 41.52 -5.42 -20.57
N GLN A 730 40.50 -5.61 -19.72
CA GLN A 730 40.61 -6.15 -18.36
C GLN A 730 39.27 -6.78 -17.96
N ASP A 731 39.29 -7.77 -17.07
CA ASP A 731 38.08 -8.49 -16.64
C ASP A 731 37.03 -7.54 -16.00
N ASN A 732 37.49 -6.50 -15.30
CA ASN A 732 36.66 -5.39 -14.78
C ASN A 732 35.83 -4.65 -15.83
N MET A 733 36.17 -4.74 -17.12
CA MET A 733 35.44 -4.11 -18.22
C MET A 733 34.41 -5.06 -18.86
N THR A 734 34.28 -6.30 -18.38
CA THR A 734 33.49 -7.36 -19.05
C THR A 734 32.00 -7.10 -18.97
N SER A 735 31.45 -7.07 -17.75
CA SER A 735 30.05 -6.76 -17.46
C SER A 735 29.79 -5.27 -17.25
N ALA A 736 30.77 -4.41 -17.62
CA ALA A 736 30.61 -2.96 -17.50
C ALA A 736 29.49 -2.45 -18.41
N VAL A 737 28.64 -1.59 -17.84
CA VAL A 737 27.49 -0.93 -18.47
C VAL A 737 27.78 0.57 -18.65
N SER A 738 26.95 1.26 -19.42
CA SER A 738 27.09 2.69 -19.66
C SER A 738 25.78 3.32 -20.11
N TRP A 739 25.54 4.56 -19.70
CA TRP A 739 24.37 5.37 -20.04
C TRP A 739 24.72 6.87 -20.10
N PHE A 740 23.74 7.71 -20.40
CA PHE A 740 23.88 9.16 -20.41
C PHE A 740 22.63 9.85 -19.87
N GLY A 741 22.81 10.95 -19.14
CA GLY A 741 21.72 11.75 -18.59
C GLY A 741 21.16 12.79 -19.57
N GLU A 742 20.39 13.74 -19.03
CA GLU A 742 19.65 14.77 -19.74
C GLU A 742 20.48 15.45 -20.85
N THR A 743 19.83 15.77 -21.97
CA THR A 743 20.49 16.37 -23.14
C THR A 743 20.19 17.86 -23.23
N THR A 744 20.99 18.65 -22.52
CA THR A 744 20.87 20.11 -22.54
C THR A 744 21.32 20.69 -23.89
N ILE A 745 20.59 21.67 -24.44
CA ILE A 745 20.92 22.33 -25.72
C ILE A 745 21.30 23.80 -25.50
N SER A 746 22.53 24.15 -25.89
CA SER A 746 23.05 25.52 -25.90
C SER A 746 23.42 25.96 -27.32
N GLY A 747 22.42 26.43 -28.07
CA GLY A 747 22.59 26.95 -29.44
C GLY A 747 22.58 25.85 -30.49
N ASP A 748 23.76 25.42 -30.97
CA ASP A 748 23.93 24.27 -31.87
C ASP A 748 24.71 23.13 -31.17
N LEU A 749 24.93 23.23 -29.85
CA LEU A 749 25.63 22.24 -29.04
C LEU A 749 24.62 21.49 -28.16
N ALA A 750 24.62 20.17 -28.25
CA ALA A 750 23.98 19.29 -27.27
C ALA A 750 25.04 18.79 -26.28
N THR A 751 24.68 18.71 -25.00
CA THR A 751 25.56 18.28 -23.91
C THR A 751 24.81 17.35 -22.95
N SER A 752 25.37 16.16 -22.74
CA SER A 752 24.93 15.19 -21.72
C SER A 752 26.11 14.75 -20.84
N THR A 753 25.81 14.33 -19.62
CA THR A 753 26.76 13.58 -18.77
C THR A 753 26.70 12.12 -19.15
N VAL A 754 27.83 11.55 -19.57
CA VAL A 754 28.00 10.12 -19.86
C VAL A 754 28.57 9.43 -18.62
N ILE A 755 28.05 8.26 -18.29
CA ILE A 755 28.45 7.42 -17.16
C ILE A 755 28.85 6.03 -17.68
N PHE A 756 29.96 5.50 -17.19
CA PHE A 756 30.38 4.11 -17.32
C PHE A 756 30.48 3.50 -15.93
N GLU A 757 29.96 2.29 -15.74
CA GLU A 757 29.99 1.60 -14.45
C GLU A 757 30.28 0.11 -14.60
N GLY A 758 30.92 -0.51 -13.62
CA GLY A 758 31.27 -1.93 -13.69
C GLY A 758 31.97 -2.49 -12.45
N PRO A 759 32.35 -3.77 -12.48
CA PRO A 759 32.86 -4.48 -11.31
C PRO A 759 34.30 -4.09 -10.92
N TYR A 760 34.57 -4.07 -9.63
CA TYR A 760 35.83 -3.63 -9.01
C TYR A 760 36.18 -4.49 -7.79
N GLU A 761 37.47 -4.70 -7.51
CA GLU A 761 37.95 -5.41 -6.31
C GLU A 761 39.27 -4.81 -5.82
N ALA A 762 39.46 -4.80 -4.50
CA ALA A 762 40.71 -4.44 -3.84
C ALA A 762 41.35 -5.68 -3.20
N THR A 763 42.31 -6.29 -3.91
CA THR A 763 42.98 -7.55 -3.48
C THR A 763 43.85 -7.42 -2.23
N ALA A 764 44.05 -6.20 -1.73
CA ALA A 764 44.53 -5.92 -0.39
C ALA A 764 43.52 -4.99 0.29
N ALA A 765 42.97 -5.43 1.43
CA ALA A 765 42.07 -4.61 2.23
C ALA A 765 42.79 -3.31 2.66
N ASP A 766 42.25 -2.16 2.25
CA ASP A 766 42.74 -0.89 2.75
C ASP A 766 42.29 -0.67 4.19
N VAL A 767 43.11 0.05 4.94
CA VAL A 767 42.94 0.38 6.36
C VAL A 767 43.34 1.84 6.63
N VAL A 768 43.38 2.66 5.59
CA VAL A 768 43.81 4.07 5.62
C VAL A 768 42.66 4.94 5.14
N ALA A 769 41.83 5.37 6.09
CA ALA A 769 40.71 6.26 5.82
C ALA A 769 41.10 7.54 5.05
N PRO A 770 40.18 8.14 4.27
CA PRO A 770 40.40 9.39 3.54
C PRO A 770 40.81 10.58 4.42
N ALA A 771 41.09 11.72 3.79
CA ALA A 771 41.12 12.99 4.49
C ALA A 771 39.72 13.36 5.05
N ALA A 772 39.69 14.20 6.08
CA ALA A 772 38.46 14.85 6.53
C ALA A 772 37.97 15.84 5.44
N PRO A 773 36.66 15.89 5.14
CA PRO A 773 36.07 16.88 4.24
C PRO A 773 36.45 18.32 4.60
N THR A 774 36.61 19.18 3.59
CA THR A 774 37.13 20.55 3.78
C THR A 774 36.21 21.60 3.17
N GLY A 775 36.28 22.83 3.69
CA GLY A 775 35.48 23.94 3.16
C GLY A 775 33.98 23.81 3.40
N VAL A 776 33.58 23.01 4.40
CA VAL A 776 32.19 22.85 4.84
C VAL A 776 31.60 24.23 5.15
N SER A 777 30.40 24.48 4.63
CA SER A 777 29.62 25.67 4.93
C SER A 777 28.14 25.31 5.09
N ALA A 778 27.43 26.08 5.91
CA ALA A 778 26.03 25.88 6.24
C ALA A 778 25.25 27.19 6.04
N GLN A 779 24.02 27.09 5.53
CA GLN A 779 23.09 28.20 5.34
C GLN A 779 21.70 27.79 5.82
N SER A 780 21.12 28.58 6.73
CA SER A 780 19.73 28.41 7.16
C SER A 780 18.75 28.86 6.06
N GLY A 781 17.76 28.02 5.80
CA GLY A 781 16.44 28.40 5.31
C GLY A 781 15.47 28.54 6.50
N SER A 782 14.17 28.62 6.22
CA SER A 782 13.15 28.65 7.27
C SER A 782 12.92 27.23 7.80
N GLY A 783 13.38 26.93 9.00
CA GLY A 783 13.30 25.60 9.62
C GLY A 783 14.29 24.55 9.08
N THR A 784 15.09 24.89 8.07
CA THR A 784 15.97 23.96 7.31
C THR A 784 17.41 24.47 7.23
N VAL A 785 18.37 23.59 6.98
CA VAL A 785 19.78 23.94 6.76
C VAL A 785 20.35 23.26 5.52
N SER A 786 20.82 24.06 4.55
CA SER A 786 21.62 23.58 3.42
C SER A 786 23.11 23.56 3.77
N LEU A 787 23.76 22.42 3.57
CA LEU A 787 25.19 22.19 3.75
C LEU A 787 25.89 22.03 2.39
N THR A 788 27.13 22.50 2.25
CA THR A 788 27.99 22.27 1.09
C THR A 788 29.46 22.12 1.49
N TRP A 789 30.26 21.32 0.76
CA TRP A 789 31.69 21.10 1.02
C TRP A 789 32.54 20.89 -0.24
N ASN A 790 33.87 20.89 -0.11
CA ASN A 790 34.77 20.53 -1.22
C ASN A 790 34.86 19.00 -1.36
N PRO A 791 34.93 18.47 -2.60
CA PRO A 791 35.16 17.04 -2.83
C PRO A 791 36.48 16.51 -2.24
N SER A 792 36.47 15.27 -1.78
CA SER A 792 37.65 14.51 -1.35
C SER A 792 38.69 14.41 -2.49
N PRO A 793 39.99 14.63 -2.23
CA PRO A 793 41.05 14.50 -3.24
C PRO A 793 41.54 13.07 -3.49
N GLU A 794 41.11 12.09 -2.69
CA GLU A 794 41.47 10.67 -2.80
C GLU A 794 40.84 9.97 -4.03
N VAL A 795 41.53 8.97 -4.60
CA VAL A 795 41.10 8.23 -5.82
C VAL A 795 40.20 7.04 -5.46
N ASP A 796 40.30 6.61 -4.22
CA ASP A 796 39.61 5.51 -3.54
C ASP A 796 38.39 6.02 -2.75
N TRP A 797 38.09 7.32 -2.80
CA TRP A 797 36.89 7.92 -2.22
C TRP A 797 35.61 7.32 -2.81
N SER A 798 34.63 7.15 -1.93
CA SER A 798 33.37 6.46 -2.21
C SER A 798 32.14 7.33 -1.92
N ALA A 799 32.07 7.90 -0.72
CA ALA A 799 30.89 8.61 -0.23
C ALA A 799 31.18 9.47 1.02
N TYR A 800 30.13 10.04 1.63
CA TYR A 800 30.16 10.82 2.88
C TYR A 800 29.04 10.40 3.85
N HIS A 801 29.22 10.70 5.13
CA HIS A 801 28.12 10.84 6.10
C HIS A 801 28.07 12.27 6.66
N VAL A 802 26.86 12.76 6.90
CA VAL A 802 26.59 14.05 7.57
C VAL A 802 26.11 13.80 8.99
N TYR A 803 26.62 14.59 9.93
CA TYR A 803 26.30 14.52 11.34
C TYR A 803 25.93 15.91 11.90
N ARG A 804 25.02 15.94 12.88
CA ARG A 804 24.46 17.15 13.51
C ARG A 804 24.56 17.10 15.04
N SER A 805 24.75 18.25 15.68
CA SER A 805 24.54 18.45 17.12
C SER A 805 23.96 19.83 17.38
N GLU A 806 23.28 19.99 18.51
CA GLU A 806 22.91 21.29 19.09
C GLU A 806 24.02 21.83 20.03
N ILE A 807 25.07 21.03 20.26
CA ILE A 807 26.15 21.30 21.20
C ILE A 807 27.49 21.40 20.45
N ALA A 808 28.19 22.52 20.66
CA ALA A 808 29.52 22.75 20.10
C ALA A 808 30.53 21.68 20.53
N GLY A 809 31.06 20.93 19.58
CA GLY A 809 31.95 19.79 19.78
C GLY A 809 31.26 18.45 20.03
N GLY A 810 29.95 18.35 19.79
CA GLY A 810 29.16 17.12 19.89
C GLY A 810 28.66 16.79 21.32
N PRO A 811 28.07 15.59 21.52
CA PRO A 811 28.00 14.47 20.57
C PRO A 811 27.16 14.79 19.33
N TYR A 812 27.51 14.18 18.19
CA TYR A 812 26.77 14.36 16.95
C TYR A 812 25.94 13.10 16.60
N GLU A 813 24.69 13.33 16.23
CA GLU A 813 23.76 12.39 15.60
C GLU A 813 24.13 12.24 14.11
N ARG A 814 23.98 11.04 13.52
CA ARG A 814 24.21 10.80 12.08
C ARG A 814 22.90 10.98 11.32
N LEU A 815 22.79 12.04 10.52
CA LEU A 815 21.58 12.33 9.75
C LEU A 815 21.40 11.40 8.55
N THR A 816 22.49 11.02 7.89
CA THR A 816 22.39 10.22 6.66
C THR A 816 22.44 8.73 7.00
N LEU A 817 21.28 8.07 6.93
CA LEU A 817 21.14 6.62 7.10
C LEU A 817 21.99 5.90 6.06
N MET A 818 21.80 6.32 4.80
CA MET A 818 22.57 5.90 3.63
C MET A 818 23.78 6.84 3.38
N THR A 819 24.68 6.39 2.52
CA THR A 819 25.89 7.14 2.18
C THR A 819 25.63 8.16 1.05
N LEU A 820 26.12 9.39 1.21
CA LEU A 820 25.96 10.48 0.23
C LEU A 820 27.08 10.47 -0.82
N TRP A 821 26.74 10.71 -2.09
CA TRP A 821 27.71 10.87 -3.18
C TRP A 821 27.95 12.34 -3.57
N GLU A 822 27.01 13.22 -3.22
CA GLU A 822 27.09 14.65 -3.49
C GLU A 822 28.01 15.36 -2.50
N ASN A 823 28.28 16.63 -2.77
CA ASN A 823 29.04 17.50 -1.86
C ASN A 823 28.14 18.59 -1.24
N GLU A 824 26.84 18.27 -1.18
CA GLU A 824 25.79 19.06 -0.56
C GLU A 824 24.76 18.13 0.12
N PHE A 825 23.98 18.70 1.05
CA PHE A 825 22.92 18.02 1.79
C PHE A 825 21.94 19.08 2.31
N ILE A 826 20.65 18.75 2.46
CA ILE A 826 19.67 19.62 3.11
C ILE A 826 19.11 18.89 4.32
N ASP A 827 19.37 19.42 5.51
CA ASP A 827 18.69 19.03 6.73
C ASP A 827 17.32 19.71 6.73
N THR A 828 16.30 18.95 6.32
CA THR A 828 14.88 19.35 6.32
C THR A 828 14.31 19.49 7.72
N ASP A 829 14.89 18.75 8.67
CA ASP A 829 14.41 18.60 10.04
C ASP A 829 15.37 19.29 11.02
N ALA A 830 16.02 20.35 10.54
CA ALA A 830 16.95 21.17 11.30
C ALA A 830 16.23 21.93 12.45
N GLY A 831 14.97 22.30 12.26
CA GLY A 831 14.17 23.04 13.24
C GLY A 831 14.69 24.46 13.45
N MET A 832 14.79 24.92 14.71
CA MET A 832 15.21 26.28 15.03
C MET A 832 16.20 26.34 16.20
N GLY A 833 17.17 27.24 16.11
CA GLY A 833 18.23 27.41 17.11
C GLY A 833 19.62 27.22 16.53
N GLN A 834 20.61 27.01 17.40
CA GLN A 834 22.02 26.98 17.01
C GLN A 834 22.52 25.55 16.80
N LEU A 835 22.84 25.22 15.55
CA LEU A 835 23.15 23.87 15.08
C LEU A 835 24.60 23.78 14.60
N TYR A 836 25.21 22.62 14.82
CA TYR A 836 26.62 22.30 14.58
C TYR A 836 26.71 21.06 13.70
N TYR A 837 27.39 21.16 12.57
CA TYR A 837 27.50 20.06 11.61
C TYR A 837 28.95 19.66 11.35
N VAL A 838 29.19 18.35 11.29
CA VAL A 838 30.43 17.73 10.82
C VAL A 838 30.12 16.68 9.76
N ILE A 839 31.13 16.39 8.94
CA ILE A 839 31.01 15.51 7.77
C ILE A 839 32.24 14.61 7.73
N THR A 840 32.05 13.33 7.44
CA THR A 840 33.13 12.35 7.23
C THR A 840 33.17 11.91 5.78
N ALA A 841 34.30 11.35 5.32
CA ALA A 841 34.44 10.75 4.00
C ALA A 841 34.80 9.27 4.12
N ILE A 842 34.26 8.45 3.23
CA ILE A 842 34.38 6.98 3.26
C ILE A 842 35.13 6.52 2.00
N ASP A 843 36.06 5.57 2.14
CA ASP A 843 36.74 4.91 1.01
C ASP A 843 35.99 3.65 0.51
N ALA A 844 36.41 3.12 -0.63
CA ALA A 844 35.82 1.92 -1.24
C ALA A 844 36.09 0.60 -0.46
N SER A 845 36.86 0.64 0.63
CA SER A 845 37.02 -0.46 1.59
C SER A 845 36.19 -0.26 2.87
N GLY A 846 35.43 0.84 2.97
CA GLY A 846 34.60 1.18 4.13
C GLY A 846 35.34 1.88 5.28
N ASN A 847 36.56 2.40 5.07
CA ASN A 847 37.22 3.19 6.10
C ASN A 847 36.68 4.62 6.12
N GLU A 848 36.10 5.03 7.25
CA GLU A 848 35.58 6.38 7.48
C GLU A 848 36.65 7.31 8.05
N SER A 849 36.72 8.55 7.53
CA SER A 849 37.68 9.57 7.97
C SER A 849 37.25 10.26 9.26
N THR A 850 38.19 10.99 9.88
CA THR A 850 37.84 11.86 11.02
C THR A 850 36.91 12.98 10.57
N GLU A 851 36.03 13.41 11.47
CA GLU A 851 35.18 14.61 11.34
C GLU A 851 35.90 15.79 10.65
N SER A 852 35.15 16.47 9.78
CA SER A 852 35.52 17.75 9.17
C SER A 852 35.71 18.87 10.22
N THR A 853 36.03 20.07 9.75
CA THR A 853 35.94 21.25 10.63
C THR A 853 34.46 21.59 10.83
N GLU A 854 33.98 21.45 12.07
CA GLU A 854 32.66 21.87 12.53
C GLU A 854 32.25 23.23 11.94
N VAL A 855 31.05 23.27 11.35
CA VAL A 855 30.37 24.50 10.95
C VAL A 855 29.20 24.74 11.90
N VAL A 856 29.02 26.00 12.33
CA VAL A 856 27.88 26.44 13.14
C VAL A 856 26.96 27.33 12.31
N VAL A 857 25.65 27.12 12.46
CA VAL A 857 24.58 27.92 11.85
C VAL A 857 23.51 28.22 12.89
N GLU A 858 22.81 29.35 12.74
CA GLU A 858 21.58 29.62 13.47
C GLU A 858 20.43 29.34 12.51
N SER A 859 19.65 28.28 12.74
CA SER A 859 18.42 28.02 12.01
C SER A 859 17.29 28.89 12.55
N THR A 860 16.62 29.60 11.64
CA THR A 860 15.50 30.50 11.97
C THR A 860 14.23 30.06 11.27
N ILE A 861 13.07 30.46 11.78
CA ILE A 861 11.78 30.28 11.10
C ILE A 861 11.16 31.66 10.88
N ASP A 862 10.70 31.93 9.65
CA ASP A 862 10.17 33.24 9.25
C ASP A 862 8.67 33.36 9.54
N ILE A 863 8.30 34.18 10.53
CA ILE A 863 6.90 34.45 10.91
C ILE A 863 6.51 35.89 10.58
N LEU A 864 5.42 36.09 9.82
CA LEU A 864 4.83 37.41 9.52
C LEU A 864 3.52 37.61 10.29
N VAL A 865 3.39 38.67 11.10
CA VAL A 865 2.14 38.98 11.83
C VAL A 865 1.50 40.26 11.29
N ILE A 866 0.40 40.12 10.56
CA ILE A 866 -0.29 41.20 9.83
C ILE A 866 -1.42 41.81 10.67
N ASN A 867 -1.39 43.13 10.92
CA ASN A 867 -2.45 43.80 11.67
C ASN A 867 -3.75 43.99 10.87
N GLY A 868 -4.69 43.04 10.96
CA GLY A 868 -6.05 43.18 10.41
C GLY A 868 -7.04 43.96 11.29
N HIS A 869 -6.60 44.67 12.34
CA HIS A 869 -7.49 45.35 13.30
C HIS A 869 -7.22 46.86 13.44
N TYR A 870 -8.23 47.69 13.15
CA TYR A 870 -8.15 49.15 13.32
C TYR A 870 -8.38 49.57 14.78
N ASP A 871 -7.32 49.53 15.59
CA ASP A 871 -7.40 49.75 17.02
C ASP A 871 -7.60 51.23 17.39
N SER A 872 -8.85 51.58 17.72
CA SER A 872 -9.26 52.93 18.11
C SER A 872 -9.92 52.99 19.49
N ALA A 873 -9.95 51.87 20.23
CA ALA A 873 -10.64 51.79 21.52
C ALA A 873 -10.11 50.77 22.55
N GLY A 874 -9.24 49.79 22.25
CA GLY A 874 -8.88 48.75 23.22
C GLY A 874 -7.58 47.99 22.93
N PRO A 875 -6.49 48.20 23.69
CA PRO A 875 -5.12 47.82 23.30
C PRO A 875 -4.82 46.32 23.54
N GLY A 876 -5.43 45.43 22.74
CA GLY A 876 -5.37 44.00 23.04
C GLY A 876 -5.43 43.03 21.87
N TYR A 877 -5.82 43.44 20.66
CA TYR A 877 -6.14 42.48 19.59
C TYR A 877 -4.90 41.99 18.83
N TYR A 878 -4.14 42.91 18.23
CA TYR A 878 -2.89 42.58 17.53
C TYR A 878 -1.77 42.23 18.52
N THR A 879 -1.65 43.02 19.59
CA THR A 879 -0.60 42.87 20.61
C THR A 879 -0.69 41.56 21.40
N SER A 880 -1.81 40.82 21.38
CA SER A 880 -1.86 39.49 22.01
C SER A 880 -1.05 38.43 21.26
N TYR A 881 -0.87 38.58 19.95
CA TYR A 881 -0.05 37.66 19.14
C TYR A 881 1.42 37.97 19.38
N LEU A 882 1.80 39.25 19.25
CA LEU A 882 3.17 39.71 19.47
C LEU A 882 3.67 39.35 20.88
N ASN A 883 2.88 39.63 21.92
CA ASN A 883 3.25 39.26 23.30
C ASN A 883 3.38 37.75 23.52
N SER A 884 2.61 36.91 22.82
CA SER A 884 2.76 35.45 22.91
C SER A 884 4.06 34.99 22.24
N LEU A 885 4.36 35.48 21.03
CA LEU A 885 5.60 35.18 20.32
C LEU A 885 6.84 35.68 21.10
N ASP A 886 6.80 36.91 21.62
CA ASP A 886 7.80 37.48 22.55
C ASP A 886 8.03 36.58 23.79
N THR A 887 7.00 35.86 24.24
CA THR A 887 7.08 34.97 25.42
C THR A 887 7.55 33.56 25.07
N LEU A 888 7.24 33.07 23.86
CA LEU A 888 7.80 31.85 23.28
C LEU A 888 9.25 32.02 22.82
N GLY A 889 9.73 33.28 22.69
CA GLY A 889 11.07 33.60 22.18
C GLY A 889 11.18 33.59 20.65
N LEU A 890 10.05 33.47 19.95
CA LEU A 890 10.00 33.34 18.49
C LEU A 890 10.24 34.69 17.80
N GLY A 891 11.08 34.67 16.76
CA GLY A 891 11.27 35.82 15.88
C GLY A 891 10.06 36.04 14.97
N TYR A 892 9.72 37.30 14.70
CA TYR A 892 8.65 37.64 13.76
C TYR A 892 8.83 39.04 13.15
N GLN A 893 8.30 39.23 11.94
CA GLN A 893 8.06 40.55 11.36
C GLN A 893 6.64 41.01 11.70
N ALA A 894 6.52 42.14 12.39
CA ALA A 894 5.25 42.85 12.55
C ALA A 894 4.99 43.72 11.30
N TRP A 895 3.82 43.58 10.66
CA TRP A 895 3.41 44.42 9.55
C TRP A 895 2.04 45.08 9.83
N ASP A 896 1.97 46.41 9.81
CA ASP A 896 0.73 47.15 9.94
C ASP A 896 0.29 47.74 8.58
N PRO A 897 -0.76 47.22 7.93
CA PRO A 897 -1.21 47.68 6.62
C PRO A 897 -1.68 49.14 6.56
N PHE A 898 -1.88 49.79 7.71
CA PHE A 898 -2.28 51.19 7.84
C PHE A 898 -1.07 52.14 8.05
N ILE A 899 0.12 51.60 8.32
CA ILE A 899 1.36 52.35 8.58
C ILE A 899 2.43 52.04 7.52
N ASP A 900 2.70 50.75 7.26
CA ASP A 900 3.88 50.30 6.52
C ASP A 900 3.61 50.16 5.02
N GLY A 901 2.42 49.68 4.65
CA GLY A 901 1.97 49.59 3.27
C GLY A 901 0.91 48.51 3.05
N PRO A 902 0.25 48.47 1.87
CA PRO A 902 -0.65 47.37 1.55
C PRO A 902 0.09 46.03 1.57
N VAL A 903 -0.57 44.97 2.01
CA VAL A 903 -0.13 43.59 1.78
C VAL A 903 -0.19 43.31 0.28
N THR A 904 0.86 42.70 -0.27
CA THR A 904 0.97 42.31 -1.68
C THR A 904 1.57 40.90 -1.80
N THR A 905 1.50 40.29 -2.99
CA THR A 905 2.07 38.97 -3.27
C THR A 905 3.56 38.92 -2.91
N GLU A 906 4.31 39.96 -3.27
CA GLU A 906 5.75 40.05 -3.03
C GLU A 906 6.13 40.23 -1.55
N LEU A 907 5.15 40.51 -0.67
CA LEU A 907 5.34 40.47 0.78
C LEU A 907 5.06 39.08 1.34
N LEU A 908 4.01 38.39 0.87
CA LEU A 908 3.65 37.05 1.35
C LEU A 908 4.62 35.97 0.86
N ALA A 909 5.12 36.10 -0.37
CA ALA A 909 6.13 35.21 -0.96
C ALA A 909 7.53 35.29 -0.31
N LEU A 910 7.71 36.13 0.72
CA LEU A 910 8.89 36.11 1.60
C LEU A 910 8.72 35.14 2.79
N TYR A 911 7.55 34.49 2.91
CA TYR A 911 7.16 33.65 4.04
C TYR A 911 6.50 32.33 3.57
N SER A 912 6.77 31.86 2.35
CA SER A 912 6.27 30.57 1.84
C SER A 912 6.74 29.42 2.73
N GLU A 913 8.06 29.33 2.93
CA GLU A 913 8.74 28.36 3.81
C GLU A 913 8.48 28.61 5.32
N GLY A 914 7.62 29.57 5.65
CA GLY A 914 7.40 30.09 7.01
C GLY A 914 5.93 30.07 7.38
N MET A 915 5.48 31.11 8.09
CA MET A 915 4.07 31.26 8.48
C MET A 915 3.59 32.72 8.44
N VAL A 916 2.39 32.92 7.89
CA VAL A 916 1.63 34.17 7.97
C VAL A 916 0.52 34.08 9.00
N MET A 917 0.57 34.93 10.03
CA MET A 917 -0.49 35.12 11.02
C MET A 917 -1.30 36.40 10.71
N TRP A 918 -2.60 36.27 10.44
CA TRP A 918 -3.48 37.40 10.11
C TRP A 918 -4.69 37.50 11.05
N PRO A 919 -4.59 38.21 12.19
CA PRO A 919 -5.73 38.56 13.03
C PRO A 919 -6.71 39.56 12.35
N ILE A 920 -7.88 39.07 11.92
CA ILE A 920 -8.93 39.83 11.22
C ILE A 920 -9.83 40.59 12.22
N GLY A 921 -10.06 41.88 11.98
CA GLY A 921 -10.81 42.80 12.86
C GLY A 921 -12.29 43.06 12.53
N TYR A 922 -12.86 44.05 13.21
CA TYR A 922 -14.28 44.43 13.12
C TYR A 922 -14.61 45.28 11.89
N PHE A 923 -15.76 45.02 11.24
CA PHE A 923 -16.29 45.81 10.13
C PHE A 923 -16.54 47.29 10.49
N SER A 924 -15.62 48.17 10.11
CA SER A 924 -15.77 49.63 10.26
C SER A 924 -16.28 50.26 8.96
N THR A 925 -17.23 51.20 9.04
CA THR A 925 -17.73 51.95 7.87
C THR A 925 -16.65 52.82 7.21
N ASN A 926 -15.52 53.04 7.89
CA ASN A 926 -14.36 53.75 7.35
C ASN A 926 -13.36 52.80 6.66
N PHE A 927 -13.46 51.49 6.92
CA PHE A 927 -12.55 50.44 6.45
C PHE A 927 -13.34 49.18 6.02
N PRO A 928 -14.19 49.28 4.98
CA PRO A 928 -14.71 48.09 4.32
C PRO A 928 -13.56 47.27 3.72
N ASP A 929 -13.80 45.97 3.50
CA ASP A 929 -12.92 45.09 2.71
C ASP A 929 -11.60 44.63 3.38
N GLN A 930 -11.65 44.11 4.62
CA GLN A 930 -10.49 43.45 5.26
C GLN A 930 -10.09 42.16 4.53
N LEU A 931 -11.05 41.24 4.32
CA LEU A 931 -10.86 39.98 3.59
C LEU A 931 -11.77 39.91 2.35
N GLY A 932 -11.74 40.96 1.52
CA GLY A 932 -12.44 40.96 0.23
C GLY A 932 -11.68 40.20 -0.86
N ALA A 933 -12.29 40.06 -2.04
CA ALA A 933 -11.77 39.29 -3.18
C ALA A 933 -10.29 39.57 -3.54
N ALA A 934 -9.81 40.80 -3.37
CA ALA A 934 -8.41 41.13 -3.64
C ALA A 934 -7.43 40.57 -2.58
N ARG A 935 -7.89 40.33 -1.34
CA ARG A 935 -7.11 39.67 -0.28
C ARG A 935 -7.31 38.16 -0.30
N GLN A 936 -8.52 37.70 -0.62
CA GLN A 936 -8.78 36.28 -0.88
C GLN A 936 -7.86 35.76 -1.99
N ALA A 937 -7.67 36.53 -3.08
CA ALA A 937 -6.73 36.21 -4.16
C ALA A 937 -5.26 36.11 -3.68
N LEU A 938 -4.79 37.07 -2.88
CA LEU A 938 -3.43 37.04 -2.31
C LEU A 938 -3.19 35.83 -1.41
N LEU A 939 -4.21 35.40 -0.65
CA LEU A 939 -4.10 34.21 0.19
C LEU A 939 -4.14 32.92 -0.63
N MET A 940 -4.95 32.82 -1.69
CA MET A 940 -4.90 31.67 -2.60
C MET A 940 -3.52 31.55 -3.25
N GLU A 941 -2.95 32.66 -3.73
CA GLU A 941 -1.61 32.68 -4.35
C GLU A 941 -0.50 32.29 -3.36
N TYR A 942 -0.65 32.63 -2.07
CA TYR A 942 0.28 32.25 -0.99
C TYR A 942 0.16 30.77 -0.56
N LEU A 943 -1.07 30.25 -0.43
CA LEU A 943 -1.30 28.83 -0.13
C LEU A 943 -0.86 27.93 -1.31
N GLN A 944 -1.08 28.38 -2.55
CA GLN A 944 -0.55 27.75 -3.77
C GLN A 944 0.98 27.67 -3.83
N SER A 945 1.69 28.44 -3.01
CA SER A 945 3.16 28.41 -2.89
C SER A 945 3.63 27.82 -1.55
N GLY A 946 2.90 26.85 -0.97
CA GLY A 946 3.31 26.12 0.24
C GLY A 946 3.14 26.88 1.57
N GLY A 947 2.54 28.07 1.55
CA GLY A 947 2.52 28.97 2.72
C GLY A 947 1.63 28.52 3.88
N ASN A 948 2.13 28.52 5.11
CA ASN A 948 1.34 28.20 6.32
C ASN A 948 0.59 29.43 6.86
N LEU A 949 -0.68 29.26 7.28
CA LEU A 949 -1.60 30.38 7.48
C LEU A 949 -2.45 30.30 8.77
N VAL A 950 -2.29 31.25 9.69
CA VAL A 950 -3.21 31.44 10.84
C VAL A 950 -4.17 32.60 10.55
N LEU A 951 -5.37 32.30 10.07
CA LEU A 951 -6.49 33.25 10.06
C LEU A 951 -7.19 33.21 11.43
N SER A 952 -7.41 34.36 12.06
CA SER A 952 -8.08 34.37 13.37
C SER A 952 -8.87 35.63 13.66
N GLY A 953 -10.02 35.51 14.34
CA GLY A 953 -10.77 36.65 14.85
C GLY A 953 -12.29 36.47 14.88
N ALA A 954 -12.92 37.28 15.73
CA ALA A 954 -14.37 37.28 16.03
C ALA A 954 -15.31 37.50 14.82
N PHE A 955 -14.76 37.80 13.64
CA PHE A 955 -15.47 38.02 12.39
C PHE A 955 -14.78 37.35 11.19
N ALA A 956 -13.81 36.46 11.41
CA ALA A 956 -13.18 35.69 10.32
C ALA A 956 -14.23 34.88 9.53
N THR A 957 -15.16 34.23 10.26
CA THR A 957 -16.28 33.47 9.68
C THR A 957 -17.35 34.33 8.99
N ALA A 958 -17.30 35.67 9.12
CA ALA A 958 -18.23 36.58 8.46
C ALA A 958 -17.80 36.95 7.02
N TYR A 959 -16.66 36.43 6.56
CA TYR A 959 -16.14 36.57 5.19
C TYR A 959 -16.14 35.24 4.41
N LEU A 960 -16.68 34.14 4.96
CA LEU A 960 -16.80 32.87 4.24
C LEU A 960 -17.84 32.98 3.13
N ASP A 961 -17.47 32.55 1.93
CA ASP A 961 -18.29 32.56 0.72
C ASP A 961 -17.94 31.35 -0.16
N ASP A 962 -18.45 31.32 -1.40
CA ASP A 962 -18.23 30.25 -2.38
C ASP A 962 -16.99 30.47 -3.28
N THR A 963 -16.02 31.29 -2.86
CA THR A 963 -14.76 31.46 -3.59
C THR A 963 -13.78 30.29 -3.37
N PRO A 964 -12.83 30.03 -4.30
CA PRO A 964 -11.90 28.91 -4.21
C PRO A 964 -11.04 28.89 -2.95
N LEU A 965 -10.77 30.05 -2.32
CA LEU A 965 -10.09 30.10 -1.01
C LEU A 965 -10.82 29.25 0.03
N PHE A 966 -12.14 29.25 0.02
CA PHE A 966 -12.96 28.51 0.98
C PHE A 966 -13.42 27.15 0.47
N THR A 967 -13.65 26.98 -0.83
CA THR A 967 -14.10 25.70 -1.39
C THR A 967 -12.95 24.74 -1.70
N ASN A 968 -11.77 25.25 -2.07
CA ASN A 968 -10.64 24.46 -2.56
C ASN A 968 -9.42 24.50 -1.63
N TYR A 969 -9.21 25.58 -0.86
CA TYR A 969 -8.07 25.71 0.07
C TYR A 969 -8.45 25.67 1.55
N LEU A 970 -9.73 25.78 1.93
CA LEU A 970 -10.20 25.66 3.32
C LEU A 970 -11.43 24.74 3.45
N PHE A 971 -11.76 24.00 2.39
CA PHE A 971 -12.71 22.88 2.32
C PHE A 971 -14.04 23.03 3.12
N LEU A 972 -14.90 24.01 2.78
CA LEU A 972 -16.17 24.26 3.49
C LEU A 972 -17.40 23.47 2.98
N GLN A 973 -18.12 22.72 3.85
CA GLN A 973 -19.47 22.14 3.61
C GLN A 973 -20.35 21.98 4.90
N HIS A 974 -21.66 21.75 4.74
CA HIS A 974 -22.77 22.08 5.66
C HIS A 974 -23.13 21.11 6.83
N GLU A 975 -23.37 21.65 8.04
CA GLU A 975 -24.37 21.18 9.03
C GLU A 975 -24.88 22.29 10.00
N GLN A 976 -25.77 21.99 10.97
CA GLN A 976 -26.53 22.99 11.76
C GLN A 976 -26.43 22.91 13.30
N TRP A 977 -26.15 24.07 13.91
CA TRP A 977 -26.74 24.59 15.16
C TRP A 977 -26.86 23.64 16.39
N SER A 978 -25.79 23.45 17.16
CA SER A 978 -25.63 24.06 18.50
C SER A 978 -24.46 23.45 19.28
N MET A 979 -23.71 24.27 20.03
CA MET A 979 -22.67 23.82 20.96
C MET A 979 -22.80 24.56 22.30
N ASP A 980 -22.74 23.80 23.40
CA ASP A 980 -22.82 24.28 24.78
C ASP A 980 -21.43 24.55 25.36
N LEU A 981 -21.30 25.63 26.14
CA LEU A 981 -20.03 26.38 26.30
C LEU A 981 -19.16 26.26 27.59
N PRO A 982 -19.39 25.41 28.61
CA PRO A 982 -18.58 25.42 29.84
C PRO A 982 -17.13 24.88 29.74
N GLY A 983 -16.26 25.62 29.05
CA GLY A 983 -14.85 25.28 28.84
C GLY A 983 -14.66 24.65 27.45
N LEU A 984 -13.67 25.14 26.70
CA LEU A 984 -13.30 24.53 25.43
C LEU A 984 -12.24 23.47 25.72
N ILE A 985 -12.51 22.25 25.28
CA ILE A 985 -11.65 21.06 25.38
C ILE A 985 -11.43 20.61 23.94
N GLY A 986 -10.18 20.32 23.55
CA GLY A 986 -9.91 19.68 22.26
C GLY A 986 -10.03 18.16 22.36
N GLU A 987 -10.30 17.52 21.22
CA GLU A 987 -10.47 16.06 21.16
C GLU A 987 -9.13 15.30 21.32
N ALA A 988 -9.20 14.06 21.81
CA ALA A 988 -8.02 13.23 22.02
C ALA A 988 -7.44 12.73 20.69
N GLY A 989 -6.11 12.80 20.53
CA GLY A 989 -5.39 12.51 19.28
C GLY A 989 -5.20 13.72 18.35
N ASP A 990 -5.60 14.94 18.75
CA ASP A 990 -5.42 16.17 17.98
C ASP A 990 -4.08 16.87 18.35
N PRO A 991 -3.17 17.15 17.39
CA PRO A 991 -1.87 17.79 17.69
C PRO A 991 -2.00 19.20 18.28
N VAL A 992 -3.07 19.94 17.97
CA VAL A 992 -3.34 21.27 18.52
C VAL A 992 -4.29 21.18 19.72
N GLY A 993 -5.22 20.22 19.71
CA GLY A 993 -6.34 20.11 20.65
C GLY A 993 -6.15 19.16 21.85
N ASP A 994 -5.34 18.10 21.76
CA ASP A 994 -5.37 17.02 22.76
C ASP A 994 -5.07 17.54 24.17
N SER A 995 -5.99 17.24 25.08
CA SER A 995 -5.93 17.58 26.51
C SER A 995 -5.85 19.08 26.79
N LEU A 996 -5.99 19.93 25.77
CA LEU A 996 -5.93 21.39 25.87
C LEU A 996 -7.27 21.93 26.37
N SER A 997 -7.26 22.60 27.53
CA SER A 997 -8.46 23.20 28.12
C SER A 997 -8.36 24.72 28.17
N LEU A 998 -9.05 25.40 27.25
CA LEU A 998 -8.96 26.86 27.06
C LEU A 998 -10.10 27.61 27.77
N GLN A 999 -9.72 28.71 28.43
CA GLN A 999 -10.61 29.55 29.23
C GLN A 999 -10.82 30.94 28.61
N LEU A 1000 -12.09 31.28 28.35
CA LEU A 1000 -12.48 32.59 27.84
C LEU A 1000 -12.38 33.68 28.92
N SER A 1001 -11.60 34.73 28.64
CA SER A 1001 -11.41 35.91 29.51
C SER A 1001 -12.67 36.78 29.68
N ASN A 1002 -13.66 36.63 28.80
CA ASN A 1002 -14.88 37.46 28.79
C ASN A 1002 -16.20 36.68 28.60
N GLY A 1003 -16.15 35.40 28.19
CA GLY A 1003 -17.30 34.48 28.15
C GLY A 1003 -18.33 34.74 27.04
N VAL A 1004 -17.96 35.24 25.85
CA VAL A 1004 -18.92 35.57 24.77
C VAL A 1004 -18.48 35.10 23.36
N TYR A 1005 -18.06 33.84 23.20
CA TYR A 1005 -17.89 33.17 21.89
C TYR A 1005 -18.23 31.67 21.99
N GLN A 1006 -18.87 31.10 20.97
CA GLN A 1006 -19.14 29.66 20.82
C GLN A 1006 -18.06 29.02 19.93
N SER A 1007 -17.44 27.91 20.33
CA SER A 1007 -16.38 27.20 19.59
C SER A 1007 -16.06 25.82 20.18
N GLU A 1008 -15.50 24.97 19.34
CA GLU A 1008 -14.80 23.70 19.61
C GLU A 1008 -13.33 23.89 19.12
N LEU A 1009 -12.40 22.99 19.41
CA LEU A 1009 -11.12 22.91 18.68
C LEU A 1009 -10.89 21.47 18.24
N THR A 1010 -10.93 21.28 16.94
CA THR A 1010 -10.76 19.99 16.26
C THR A 1010 -9.97 20.26 14.97
N ALA A 1011 -8.85 19.57 14.81
CA ALA A 1011 -8.05 19.52 13.60
C ALA A 1011 -8.60 18.46 12.64
N PHE A 1012 -9.02 18.89 11.46
CA PHE A 1012 -9.47 17.98 10.40
C PHE A 1012 -8.28 17.45 9.59
N PRO A 1013 -8.24 16.14 9.25
CA PRO A 1013 -7.27 15.57 8.29
C PRO A 1013 -7.28 16.27 6.91
N PRO A 1014 -6.21 16.11 6.09
CA PRO A 1014 -6.15 16.64 4.73
C PRO A 1014 -7.42 16.35 3.91
N ALA A 1015 -7.87 17.35 3.15
CA ALA A 1015 -9.13 17.35 2.38
C ALA A 1015 -10.43 17.06 3.18
N GLN A 1016 -10.40 16.84 4.50
CA GLN A 1016 -11.60 16.68 5.32
C GLN A 1016 -12.24 18.04 5.65
N LYS A 1017 -13.54 18.13 5.41
CA LYS A 1017 -14.26 19.42 5.31
C LYS A 1017 -14.64 20.00 6.67
N ALA A 1018 -14.37 21.29 6.88
CA ALA A 1018 -14.26 21.87 8.23
C ALA A 1018 -15.42 22.77 8.72
N ILE A 1019 -16.03 23.63 7.89
CA ILE A 1019 -17.08 24.59 8.34
C ILE A 1019 -18.23 24.73 7.33
N ALA A 1020 -19.43 25.02 7.84
CA ALA A 1020 -20.72 25.03 7.15
C ALA A 1020 -21.17 26.39 6.58
N TYR A 1021 -21.81 26.37 5.39
CA TYR A 1021 -22.50 27.50 4.78
C TYR A 1021 -23.81 27.09 4.07
N ASP A 1022 -24.86 27.91 4.17
CA ASP A 1022 -26.16 27.72 3.48
C ASP A 1022 -26.54 28.96 2.65
N PRO A 1023 -26.46 28.89 1.30
CA PRO A 1023 -26.83 30.00 0.42
C PRO A 1023 -28.35 30.22 0.30
N VAL A 1024 -29.20 29.28 0.73
CA VAL A 1024 -30.67 29.40 0.62
C VAL A 1024 -31.24 30.48 1.55
N SER A 1025 -30.53 30.76 2.65
CA SER A 1025 -30.83 31.87 3.56
C SER A 1025 -30.67 33.27 2.92
N GLY A 1026 -29.98 33.36 1.78
CA GLY A 1026 -29.63 34.60 1.09
C GLY A 1026 -28.40 35.28 1.70
N SER A 1027 -27.78 36.23 0.98
CA SER A 1027 -26.50 36.83 1.38
C SER A 1027 -26.58 37.55 2.74
N GLY A 1028 -26.16 36.83 3.79
CA GLY A 1028 -26.24 37.25 5.17
C GLY A 1028 -25.14 36.58 5.99
N THR A 1029 -24.29 37.41 6.59
CA THR A 1029 -23.18 36.99 7.46
C THR A 1029 -23.58 35.89 8.45
N LEU A 1030 -22.79 34.82 8.53
CA LEU A 1030 -22.82 33.89 9.66
C LEU A 1030 -22.63 34.68 10.96
N GLN A 1031 -23.69 34.82 11.76
CA GLN A 1031 -23.63 35.32 13.14
C GLN A 1031 -23.74 34.15 14.11
N GLY A 1032 -22.74 33.27 14.04
CA GLY A 1032 -22.52 32.14 14.94
C GLY A 1032 -21.02 31.85 15.01
N GLY A 1033 -20.54 31.53 16.20
CA GLY A 1033 -19.16 31.09 16.41
C GLY A 1033 -19.05 29.57 16.27
N GLY A 1034 -17.88 29.14 15.79
CA GLY A 1034 -17.45 27.76 15.65
C GLY A 1034 -16.01 27.82 15.15
N ALA A 1035 -15.04 27.28 15.89
CA ALA A 1035 -13.66 27.23 15.45
C ALA A 1035 -13.36 25.83 14.92
N ALA A 1036 -12.46 25.78 13.94
CA ALA A 1036 -11.95 24.57 13.33
C ALA A 1036 -10.48 24.82 12.98
N VAL A 1037 -9.64 23.82 13.20
CA VAL A 1037 -8.28 23.78 12.68
C VAL A 1037 -8.34 22.91 11.43
N VAL A 1038 -7.73 23.34 10.32
CA VAL A 1038 -7.91 22.69 9.01
C VAL A 1038 -6.54 22.27 8.48
N THR A 1039 -6.29 20.97 8.42
CA THR A 1039 -5.22 20.48 7.54
C THR A 1039 -5.76 20.60 6.13
N VAL A 1040 -5.09 21.40 5.29
CA VAL A 1040 -5.52 21.61 3.91
C VAL A 1040 -4.97 20.47 3.09
N ASP A 1041 -3.65 20.39 3.05
CA ASP A 1041 -2.86 19.32 2.44
C ASP A 1041 -1.64 18.98 3.30
N LEU A 1042 -0.80 18.06 2.85
CA LEU A 1042 0.52 17.80 3.48
C LEU A 1042 1.45 19.01 3.35
N ASP A 1043 1.44 19.67 2.18
CA ASP A 1043 2.41 20.72 1.81
C ASP A 1043 2.10 22.12 2.38
N HIS A 1044 0.91 22.33 2.94
CA HIS A 1044 0.53 23.64 3.54
C HIS A 1044 -0.62 23.51 4.55
N LYS A 1045 -0.47 24.16 5.72
CA LYS A 1045 -1.37 24.01 6.88
C LYS A 1045 -2.06 25.35 7.22
N ALA A 1046 -3.37 25.33 7.49
CA ALA A 1046 -4.15 26.57 7.68
C ALA A 1046 -5.21 26.52 8.81
N ALA A 1047 -4.99 27.27 9.90
CA ALA A 1047 -5.94 27.38 11.01
C ALA A 1047 -6.91 28.55 10.82
N VAL A 1048 -8.21 28.34 11.12
CA VAL A 1048 -9.26 29.37 11.00
C VAL A 1048 -10.01 29.53 12.34
N LEU A 1049 -9.40 30.29 13.25
CA LEU A 1049 -9.97 30.53 14.58
C LEU A 1049 -11.07 31.61 14.52
N SER A 1050 -12.34 31.25 14.73
CA SER A 1050 -13.45 32.23 14.75
C SER A 1050 -13.51 33.11 16.02
N PHE A 1051 -12.52 32.98 16.90
CA PHE A 1051 -12.26 33.84 18.04
C PHE A 1051 -10.86 34.46 17.95
N PRO A 1052 -10.60 35.62 18.57
CA PRO A 1052 -9.27 36.18 18.67
C PRO A 1052 -8.50 35.63 19.87
N LEU A 1053 -7.17 35.51 19.81
CA LEU A 1053 -6.35 35.17 20.99
C LEU A 1053 -6.58 36.13 22.16
N SER A 1054 -6.89 37.39 21.87
CA SER A 1054 -7.29 38.40 22.88
C SER A 1054 -8.53 38.02 23.72
N GLY A 1055 -9.31 37.02 23.29
CA GLY A 1055 -10.44 36.43 24.00
C GLY A 1055 -10.07 35.37 25.05
N LEU A 1056 -8.93 34.69 24.94
CA LEU A 1056 -8.45 33.68 25.90
C LEU A 1056 -7.80 34.34 27.15
N ILE A 1057 -7.56 33.61 28.24
CA ILE A 1057 -6.66 34.07 29.32
C ILE A 1057 -5.18 33.94 28.91
N ALA A 1058 -4.25 34.55 29.65
CA ALA A 1058 -2.90 34.79 29.15
C ALA A 1058 -2.02 33.53 28.97
N ALA A 1059 -2.17 32.49 29.81
CA ALA A 1059 -1.40 31.25 29.67
C ALA A 1059 -1.84 30.46 28.43
N ASP A 1060 -3.15 30.30 28.30
CA ASP A 1060 -3.87 29.62 27.22
C ASP A 1060 -3.56 30.18 25.81
N ARG A 1061 -3.14 31.46 25.72
CA ARG A 1061 -2.66 32.10 24.47
C ARG A 1061 -1.23 31.75 24.08
N ILE A 1062 -0.43 31.32 25.05
CA ILE A 1062 0.97 30.93 24.84
C ILE A 1062 0.95 29.46 24.43
N GLU A 1063 0.24 28.62 25.20
CA GLU A 1063 0.00 27.20 24.91
C GLU A 1063 -0.58 26.98 23.50
N LEU A 1064 -1.73 27.58 23.18
CA LEU A 1064 -2.36 27.42 21.86
C LEU A 1064 -1.47 27.95 20.72
N LEU A 1065 -0.69 29.01 20.95
CA LEU A 1065 0.18 29.55 19.90
C LEU A 1065 1.47 28.74 19.72
N GLY A 1066 1.99 28.15 20.80
CA GLY A 1066 3.09 27.18 20.74
C GLY A 1066 2.70 25.97 19.90
N ARG A 1067 1.58 25.31 20.24
CA ARG A 1067 1.07 24.16 19.48
C ARG A 1067 0.71 24.50 18.02
N LEU A 1068 0.21 25.71 17.75
CA LEU A 1068 -0.02 26.14 16.36
C LEU A 1068 1.28 26.36 15.58
N VAL A 1069 2.34 26.84 16.23
CA VAL A 1069 3.69 26.96 15.63
C VAL A 1069 4.26 25.57 15.35
N GLU A 1070 4.29 24.71 16.37
CA GLU A 1070 4.76 23.33 16.34
C GLU A 1070 4.02 22.45 15.32
N TRP A 1071 2.69 22.59 15.22
CA TRP A 1071 1.90 21.86 14.23
C TRP A 1071 2.08 22.39 12.80
N MET A 1072 2.19 23.71 12.60
CA MET A 1072 2.26 24.30 11.26
C MET A 1072 3.63 24.19 10.58
N LEU A 1073 4.70 24.25 11.36
CA LEU A 1073 6.06 24.33 10.84
C LEU A 1073 6.73 22.94 10.87
N PRO A 1074 7.90 22.73 10.23
CA PRO A 1074 8.76 21.61 10.59
C PRO A 1074 9.07 21.67 12.10
N PRO A 1075 9.16 20.53 12.80
CA PRO A 1075 9.30 20.51 14.25
C PRO A 1075 10.55 21.27 14.69
N SER A 1076 10.42 22.08 15.75
CA SER A 1076 11.60 22.62 16.40
C SER A 1076 12.38 21.49 17.05
N SER A 1077 13.59 21.25 16.55
CA SER A 1077 14.63 20.45 17.21
C SER A 1077 14.65 20.78 18.70
N CYS A 1078 14.41 19.76 19.51
CA CYS A 1078 14.27 19.88 20.95
C CYS A 1078 15.60 19.50 21.59
N ALA A 1079 16.13 20.34 22.48
CA ALA A 1079 17.52 20.36 22.94
C ALA A 1079 18.09 19.10 23.66
N ASP A 1080 17.31 18.02 23.73
CA ASP A 1080 17.64 16.67 24.19
C ASP A 1080 16.45 15.75 23.75
N PRO A 1081 16.30 15.43 22.45
CA PRO A 1081 15.11 14.78 21.92
C PRO A 1081 15.21 13.27 22.16
N PHE A 1082 14.12 12.63 22.57
CA PHE A 1082 14.17 11.23 22.98
C PHE A 1082 12.94 10.44 22.55
N VAL A 1083 13.08 9.11 22.48
CA VAL A 1083 11.96 8.18 22.46
C VAL A 1083 11.76 7.67 23.89
N ARG A 1084 10.55 7.80 24.43
CA ARG A 1084 10.24 7.36 25.80
C ARG A 1084 10.36 5.85 25.89
N GLY A 1085 11.34 5.38 26.65
CA GLY A 1085 11.67 3.96 26.77
C GLY A 1085 12.93 3.53 26.02
N ASP A 1086 13.48 4.36 25.12
CA ASP A 1086 14.85 4.20 24.63
C ASP A 1086 15.79 4.81 25.69
N THR A 1087 16.15 3.97 26.64
CA THR A 1087 16.99 4.32 27.78
C THR A 1087 18.48 4.30 27.43
N ASN A 1088 18.85 3.58 26.36
CA ASN A 1088 20.23 3.36 25.95
C ASN A 1088 20.69 4.28 24.80
N GLY A 1089 19.74 4.91 24.08
CA GLY A 1089 19.98 5.86 23.00
C GLY A 1089 20.22 5.18 21.64
N SER A 1090 19.50 4.09 21.34
CA SER A 1090 19.65 3.30 20.11
C SER A 1090 18.74 3.71 18.96
N GLY A 1091 17.76 4.60 19.18
CA GLY A 1091 16.70 4.91 18.22
C GLY A 1091 15.66 3.79 18.10
N SER A 1092 15.57 2.90 19.08
CA SER A 1092 14.65 1.75 19.10
C SER A 1092 14.52 1.23 20.53
N ILE A 1093 13.29 0.93 20.97
CA ILE A 1093 13.06 0.31 22.28
C ILE A 1093 13.20 -1.20 22.14
N ASP A 1094 14.17 -1.81 22.83
CA ASP A 1094 14.29 -3.26 22.91
C ASP A 1094 14.69 -3.79 24.31
N ILE A 1095 15.02 -5.08 24.41
CA ILE A 1095 15.40 -5.75 25.66
C ILE A 1095 16.64 -5.11 26.31
N ALA A 1096 17.54 -4.52 25.51
CA ALA A 1096 18.71 -3.78 25.96
C ALA A 1096 18.33 -2.58 26.83
N ASP A 1097 17.19 -1.94 26.60
CA ASP A 1097 16.72 -0.82 27.43
C ASP A 1097 16.31 -1.26 28.83
N ALA A 1098 15.46 -2.29 28.89
CA ALA A 1098 15.11 -2.90 30.17
C ALA A 1098 16.36 -3.38 30.93
N VAL A 1099 17.39 -3.85 30.23
CA VAL A 1099 18.68 -4.23 30.84
C VAL A 1099 19.51 -3.01 31.28
N PHE A 1100 19.61 -1.96 30.45
CA PHE A 1100 20.35 -0.73 30.73
C PHE A 1100 19.77 0.00 31.94
N LEU A 1101 18.46 0.18 31.96
CA LEU A 1101 17.72 0.77 33.08
C LEU A 1101 17.86 -0.05 34.37
N LEU A 1102 17.85 -1.39 34.30
CA LEU A 1102 18.10 -2.24 35.46
C LEU A 1102 19.57 -2.18 35.93
N ASP A 1103 20.55 -2.01 35.04
CA ASP A 1103 21.96 -1.83 35.41
C ASP A 1103 22.18 -0.46 36.10
N TYR A 1104 21.54 0.61 35.60
CA TYR A 1104 21.46 1.90 36.28
C TYR A 1104 20.88 1.77 37.70
N LEU A 1105 19.67 1.23 37.80
CA LEU A 1105 18.91 1.15 39.07
C LEU A 1105 19.55 0.23 40.13
N PHE A 1106 20.25 -0.84 39.73
CA PHE A 1106 20.68 -1.90 40.67
C PHE A 1106 22.17 -2.26 40.65
N ALA A 1107 22.92 -1.95 39.57
CA ALA A 1107 24.36 -2.27 39.46
C ALA A 1107 25.27 -1.03 39.50
N GLY A 1108 24.73 0.16 39.22
CA GLY A 1108 25.46 1.42 39.15
C GLY A 1108 25.97 1.76 37.74
N GLY A 1109 25.17 1.43 36.73
CA GLY A 1109 25.34 1.87 35.35
C GLY A 1109 25.19 3.38 35.15
N VAL A 1110 25.15 3.81 33.89
CA VAL A 1110 24.94 5.22 33.50
C VAL A 1110 23.45 5.53 33.51
N SER A 1111 23.05 6.76 33.87
CA SER A 1111 21.65 7.19 33.76
C SER A 1111 21.23 7.33 32.30
N PRO A 1112 19.95 7.08 31.96
CA PRO A 1112 19.36 7.57 30.71
C PRO A 1112 19.56 9.09 30.58
N SER A 1113 19.69 9.56 29.35
CA SER A 1113 19.84 10.98 28.99
C SER A 1113 18.97 11.27 27.76
N PRO A 1114 17.94 12.13 27.87
CA PRO A 1114 17.44 12.75 29.09
C PRO A 1114 16.93 11.70 30.10
N GLU A 1115 16.89 12.03 31.40
CA GLU A 1115 16.33 11.11 32.43
C GLU A 1115 14.89 10.69 32.10
N ALA A 1116 14.16 11.50 31.33
CA ALA A 1116 12.80 11.26 30.83
C ALA A 1116 12.69 10.04 29.90
N SER A 1117 13.76 9.64 29.19
CA SER A 1117 13.71 8.42 28.37
C SER A 1117 13.64 7.14 29.21
N GLY A 1118 14.06 7.23 30.48
CA GLY A 1118 13.87 6.18 31.49
C GLY A 1118 12.48 6.16 32.14
N ASP A 1119 11.74 7.27 32.15
CA ASP A 1119 10.36 7.34 32.67
C ASP A 1119 9.39 6.80 31.62
N ALA A 1120 9.48 5.48 31.41
CA ALA A 1120 8.72 4.74 30.42
C ALA A 1120 7.21 4.77 30.71
N ASN A 1121 6.84 4.77 32.00
CA ASN A 1121 5.44 4.76 32.43
C ASN A 1121 4.80 6.17 32.51
N ASN A 1122 5.62 7.23 32.46
CA ASN A 1122 5.25 8.64 32.50
C ASN A 1122 4.54 9.06 33.81
N ASP A 1123 5.05 8.60 34.97
CA ASP A 1123 4.57 9.02 36.30
C ASP A 1123 5.49 10.03 37.02
N ALA A 1124 6.51 10.54 36.32
CA ALA A 1124 7.60 11.37 36.84
C ALA A 1124 8.45 10.68 37.92
N GLY A 1125 8.40 9.34 37.96
CA GLY A 1125 9.36 8.46 38.61
C GLY A 1125 10.49 8.03 37.66
N LEU A 1126 11.44 7.29 38.22
CA LEU A 1126 12.44 6.54 37.47
C LEU A 1126 12.84 5.35 38.34
N ASP A 1127 12.04 4.29 38.34
CA ASP A 1127 12.27 3.11 39.17
C ASP A 1127 12.02 1.76 38.47
N ILE A 1128 11.87 0.68 39.24
CA ILE A 1128 11.63 -0.66 38.69
C ILE A 1128 10.25 -0.77 38.03
N SER A 1129 9.30 0.13 38.32
CA SER A 1129 8.04 0.25 37.56
C SER A 1129 8.29 0.47 36.07
N ASP A 1130 9.29 1.28 35.70
CA ASP A 1130 9.60 1.62 34.32
C ASP A 1130 10.27 0.46 33.58
N ALA A 1131 11.24 -0.20 34.22
CA ALA A 1131 11.82 -1.44 33.67
C ALA A 1131 10.76 -2.56 33.54
N ILE A 1132 9.78 -2.62 34.43
CA ILE A 1132 8.62 -3.52 34.30
C ILE A 1132 7.69 -3.06 33.18
N PHE A 1133 7.45 -1.76 33.02
CA PHE A 1133 6.61 -1.19 31.96
C PHE A 1133 7.21 -1.52 30.58
N LEU A 1134 8.50 -1.27 30.38
CA LEU A 1134 9.21 -1.63 29.14
C LEU A 1134 9.12 -3.13 28.85
N LEU A 1135 9.37 -3.99 29.85
CA LEU A 1135 9.22 -5.44 29.66
C LEU A 1135 7.76 -5.87 29.40
N THR A 1136 6.76 -5.13 29.88
CA THR A 1136 5.32 -5.42 29.64
C THR A 1136 4.90 -4.93 28.26
N PHE A 1137 5.40 -3.78 27.82
CA PHE A 1137 5.25 -3.25 26.47
C PHE A 1137 5.90 -4.18 25.43
N LEU A 1138 7.15 -4.60 25.66
CA LEU A 1138 7.93 -5.45 24.75
C LEU A 1138 7.46 -6.92 24.66
N PHE A 1139 6.77 -7.45 25.68
CA PHE A 1139 6.46 -8.90 25.74
C PHE A 1139 5.01 -9.29 26.06
N ASP A 1140 4.14 -8.36 26.51
CA ASP A 1140 2.80 -8.69 27.04
C ASP A 1140 1.71 -7.74 26.53
N SER A 1141 1.96 -7.09 25.37
CA SER A 1141 1.09 -6.09 24.75
C SER A 1141 0.64 -4.98 25.72
N GLY A 1142 1.58 -4.53 26.57
CA GLY A 1142 1.37 -3.38 27.44
C GLY A 1142 1.03 -2.11 26.66
N ALA A 1143 0.52 -1.10 27.37
CA ALA A 1143 0.36 0.23 26.76
C ALA A 1143 1.70 0.68 26.18
N SER A 1144 1.69 1.24 24.97
CA SER A 1144 2.85 1.92 24.42
C SER A 1144 3.31 3.04 25.37
N PRO A 1145 4.60 3.37 25.40
CA PRO A 1145 5.06 4.57 26.07
C PRO A 1145 4.23 5.78 25.62
N ALA A 1146 3.95 6.69 26.56
CA ALA A 1146 3.35 7.98 26.22
C ALA A 1146 4.32 8.80 25.35
N ALA A 1147 3.80 9.77 24.60
CA ALA A 1147 4.64 10.65 23.79
C ALA A 1147 5.84 11.24 24.60
N PRO A 1148 7.03 11.37 23.99
CA PRO A 1148 7.38 11.00 22.61
C PRO A 1148 7.57 9.49 22.38
N TYR A 1149 6.77 8.91 21.49
CA TYR A 1149 6.83 7.52 20.97
C TYR A 1149 5.77 7.40 19.85
N PRO A 1150 6.02 6.69 18.72
CA PRO A 1150 7.24 5.97 18.36
C PRO A 1150 8.40 6.91 18.00
N ASP A 1151 8.09 8.10 17.49
CA ASP A 1151 9.05 9.09 17.05
C ASP A 1151 9.68 9.84 18.23
N ALA A 1152 10.89 10.35 18.04
CA ALA A 1152 11.60 11.14 19.04
C ALA A 1152 10.97 12.54 19.20
N GLY A 1153 10.99 13.08 20.42
CA GLY A 1153 10.40 14.39 20.70
C GLY A 1153 10.76 14.96 22.07
N CYS A 1154 10.00 15.98 22.49
CA CYS A 1154 10.34 16.86 23.61
C CYS A 1154 10.03 16.28 25.01
N PRO A 1155 10.85 16.61 26.04
CA PRO A 1155 10.60 16.35 27.47
C PRO A 1155 9.46 17.17 28.13
#